data_AF-A0A9N8JWI7-F1
#
_entry.id   AF-A0A9N8JWI7-F1
#
_cell.length_a   1.000
_cell.length_b   1.000
_cell.length_c   1.000
_cell.angle_alpha   90.00
_cell.angle_beta   90.00
_cell.angle_gamma   90.00
#
_symmetry.space_group_name_H-M   'P 1'
#
loop_
_entity.id
_entity.type
_entity.pdbx_description
1 polymer ?
#
loop_
_entity_poly.entity_id
_entity_poly.type
_entity_poly.pdbx_seq_one_letter_code
_entity_poly.pdbx_strand_id
1 'polypeptide(L)'
;MAPWLLSAAVTLLQLLPDTAVAQDVASPFTKASNDSLLWGPYRPNLYFGVRPRLPKSVLTGLLWAKVEDFASQHEGMAGYGWDAYDPRTGGSQTIHDAGNQIDVTTDFVKFPDHGSNGGSWGARIRGVPREGAPEDLKTTMVFNIGVEGLGSLVVDNAEEDDNESGFDGEVVIAGETPELGTFTVTIVDRKGDKPSHVHPSFQEKPIDKTLVHSVQIPEAALWQAKPEAMPPPMQAFTIPNAPGAGNMHFVQKVFEGAFEFDVIFSSGSGSKPIKSADLSEKIETTIKSFSERFIQSFKPQQPFNDKKYIGLAKSLFSNLIGGIGYFHGDSVVDRSYAPEYEEENEGFWQETAEARARNQQKLEGPYELFTGTPSRPFFPRGFLWDEGFHLLPIIDWDVDLTLQIIKSWFNLMDDDGWIGREQILGPEARSKVPQEFQTQYPHYANPPTLFFVIHSFLDKIAAAKSGQQVLGSDNANGVLANPDAALQYLRDLYPLLKKHFEWFRKTQAGDLKSYDRPAFSKKEGYRWRGSTKTHLLTSGLDDYPRPQPPHPGELHVDLMSWMGMMTRAMKRIATTLTETDDASTYAKIENAIIRNLDDLHWSADEQAYCDATVDEYEEHALVCHKGYISLSPFFAGLIAPDHPHLGEVLDLISSPEHLWSPHGIRSLSQQDALYGTEENYWRSPVWLPINYLVVKELLNTASASGPHQKRAAKMYTELRKNLVDTVFKSWEKTGFAWEQYNPETGEGQRTQHFTGWTSLVVKIMAMPEVPEVKGESGHDEL
;
A
#
# COMPACT_ATOMS: atom_id res chain seq x y z
N MET A 1 -57.91 0.69 58.09
CA MET A 1 -58.89 0.12 57.15
C MET A 1 -58.31 0.24 55.74
N ALA A 2 -57.68 -0.83 55.24
CA ALA A 2 -57.83 -1.19 53.82
C ALA A 2 -59.28 -1.75 53.67
N PRO A 3 -59.91 -1.93 52.47
CA PRO A 3 -59.23 -2.35 51.24
C PRO A 3 -59.90 -1.97 49.87
N TRP A 4 -59.27 -2.47 48.78
CA TRP A 4 -59.75 -2.73 47.40
C TRP A 4 -59.62 -1.67 46.28
N LEU A 5 -58.59 -1.88 45.43
CA LEU A 5 -58.63 -2.21 43.98
C LEU A 5 -57.14 -2.34 43.53
N LEU A 6 -56.49 -3.51 43.47
CA LEU A 6 -56.48 -4.54 42.40
C LEU A 6 -56.86 -4.02 41.01
N SER A 7 -56.24 -4.38 39.88
CA SER A 7 -55.00 -5.09 39.51
C SER A 7 -55.02 -5.08 37.97
N ALA A 8 -54.01 -4.52 37.30
CA ALA A 8 -53.65 -4.83 35.89
C ALA A 8 -52.58 -3.86 35.36
N ALA A 9 -51.29 -4.17 35.52
CA ALA A 9 -50.20 -3.66 34.67
C ALA A 9 -48.87 -4.38 35.00
N VAL A 10 -48.86 -5.72 34.95
CA VAL A 10 -47.62 -6.53 34.90
C VAL A 10 -47.81 -7.56 33.80
N THR A 11 -47.92 -7.10 32.55
CA THR A 11 -47.74 -7.89 31.32
C THR A 11 -47.87 -6.95 30.12
N LEU A 12 -46.84 -6.15 29.84
CA LEU A 12 -46.60 -5.57 28.50
C LEU A 12 -45.20 -4.96 28.43
N LEU A 13 -44.17 -5.79 28.64
CA LEU A 13 -42.78 -5.43 28.32
C LEU A 13 -42.03 -6.67 27.82
N GLN A 14 -42.63 -7.34 26.84
CA GLN A 14 -41.98 -8.34 26.00
C GLN A 14 -42.55 -8.15 24.60
N LEU A 15 -41.84 -7.33 23.81
CA LEU A 15 -41.86 -7.21 22.34
C LEU A 15 -41.12 -5.90 22.01
N LEU A 16 -39.84 -5.83 22.41
CA LEU A 16 -38.89 -4.98 21.71
C LEU A 16 -38.36 -5.86 20.56
N PRO A 17 -38.34 -5.37 19.31
CA PRO A 17 -37.72 -6.11 18.23
C PRO A 17 -36.26 -6.32 18.59
N ASP A 18 -35.80 -7.56 18.50
CA ASP A 18 -34.38 -7.89 18.51
C ASP A 18 -33.68 -6.89 17.61
N THR A 19 -32.79 -6.09 18.23
CA THR A 19 -31.83 -5.31 17.48
C THR A 19 -31.10 -6.31 16.60
N ALA A 20 -31.20 -6.09 15.29
CA ALA A 20 -30.55 -6.93 14.32
C ALA A 20 -29.06 -6.97 14.64
N VAL A 21 -28.63 -8.04 15.33
CA VAL A 21 -27.32 -8.61 15.11
C VAL A 21 -27.31 -8.86 13.62
N ALA A 22 -26.53 -8.05 12.90
CA ALA A 22 -26.31 -8.22 11.48
C ALA A 22 -26.07 -9.71 11.27
N GLN A 23 -26.96 -10.36 10.52
CA GLN A 23 -26.75 -11.74 10.11
C GLN A 23 -25.37 -11.75 9.45
N ASP A 24 -24.44 -12.44 10.09
CA ASP A 24 -23.11 -12.70 9.58
C ASP A 24 -23.32 -13.47 8.27
N VAL A 25 -23.35 -12.74 7.15
CA VAL A 25 -23.29 -13.34 5.81
C VAL A 25 -21.97 -14.07 5.81
N ALA A 26 -22.03 -15.40 5.83
CA ALA A 26 -20.88 -16.28 6.01
C ALA A 26 -19.67 -15.72 5.25
N SER A 27 -18.65 -15.27 5.99
CA SER A 27 -17.47 -14.64 5.41
C SER A 27 -16.94 -15.51 4.26
N PRO A 28 -16.70 -14.94 3.06
CA PRO A 28 -16.14 -15.69 1.94
C PRO A 28 -14.73 -16.20 2.23
N PHE A 29 -14.07 -15.63 3.25
CA PHE A 29 -12.80 -16.10 3.77
C PHE A 29 -12.99 -17.07 4.93
N THR A 30 -12.31 -18.21 4.85
CA THR A 30 -12.30 -19.21 5.92
C THR A 30 -11.64 -18.65 7.19
N LYS A 31 -12.06 -19.16 8.36
CA LYS A 31 -11.41 -18.82 9.64
C LYS A 31 -9.89 -19.03 9.58
N ALA A 32 -9.43 -20.14 8.99
CA ALA A 32 -8.02 -20.42 8.83
C ALA A 32 -7.29 -19.35 7.98
N SER A 33 -7.91 -18.84 6.91
CA SER A 33 -7.33 -17.76 6.09
C SER A 33 -7.21 -16.47 6.90
N ASN A 34 -8.23 -16.11 7.68
CA ASN A 34 -8.20 -14.93 8.56
C ASN A 34 -7.18 -15.08 9.69
N ASP A 35 -7.17 -16.21 10.40
CA ASP A 35 -6.24 -16.52 11.48
C ASP A 35 -4.79 -16.46 10.99
N SER A 36 -4.51 -16.99 9.79
CA SER A 36 -3.16 -16.94 9.20
C SER A 36 -2.67 -15.52 8.90
N LEU A 37 -3.56 -14.53 8.79
CA LEU A 37 -3.21 -13.13 8.55
C LEU A 37 -3.41 -12.25 9.79
N LEU A 38 -3.87 -12.79 10.92
CA LEU A 38 -4.16 -12.00 12.11
C LEU A 38 -2.91 -11.26 12.61
N TRP A 39 -1.81 -11.99 12.81
CA TRP A 39 -0.54 -11.44 13.28
C TRP A 39 0.42 -11.12 12.14
N GLY A 40 1.08 -9.96 12.25
CA GLY A 40 2.18 -9.58 11.39
C GLY A 40 2.87 -8.30 11.86
N PRO A 41 4.05 -7.97 11.31
CA PRO A 41 4.71 -6.67 11.43
C PRO A 41 3.91 -5.52 10.76
N TYR A 42 2.63 -5.40 11.07
CA TYR A 42 1.66 -4.50 10.45
C TYR A 42 1.74 -3.05 10.95
N ARG A 43 2.92 -2.62 11.41
CA ARG A 43 3.26 -1.24 11.75
C ARG A 43 4.37 -0.75 10.82
N PRO A 44 4.07 -0.53 9.52
CA PRO A 44 5.08 -0.29 8.49
C PRO A 44 5.91 0.99 8.72
N ASN A 45 5.41 1.93 9.52
CA ASN A 45 6.13 3.12 9.97
C ASN A 45 7.29 2.83 10.93
N LEU A 46 7.33 1.64 11.53
CA LEU A 46 8.42 1.17 12.38
C LEU A 46 9.39 0.30 11.58
N TYR A 47 10.66 0.25 12.01
CA TYR A 47 11.61 -0.73 11.47
C TYR A 47 11.15 -2.16 11.77
N PHE A 48 10.71 -2.43 12.99
CA PHE A 48 10.07 -3.70 13.37
C PHE A 48 9.03 -3.46 14.47
N GLY A 49 7.79 -3.87 14.22
CA GLY A 49 6.68 -3.76 15.17
C GLY A 49 5.53 -4.66 14.78
N VAL A 50 5.22 -5.65 15.62
CA VAL A 50 4.19 -6.66 15.41
C VAL A 50 2.90 -6.22 16.09
N ARG A 51 1.77 -6.36 15.40
CA ARG A 51 0.42 -6.16 15.95
C ARG A 51 -0.57 -7.13 15.31
N PRO A 52 -1.68 -7.46 15.97
CA PRO A 52 -2.77 -8.16 15.32
C PRO A 52 -3.60 -7.19 14.47
N ARG A 53 -4.33 -7.70 13.49
CA ARG A 53 -5.39 -7.00 12.74
C ARG A 53 -6.65 -6.87 13.60
N LEU A 54 -6.50 -6.27 14.77
CA LEU A 54 -7.55 -6.00 15.73
C LEU A 54 -7.45 -4.54 16.17
N PRO A 55 -8.58 -3.81 16.20
CA PRO A 55 -8.60 -2.45 16.73
C PRO A 55 -8.31 -2.50 18.23
N LYS A 56 -7.59 -1.50 18.75
CA LYS A 56 -7.29 -1.35 20.18
C LYS A 56 -6.81 -2.66 20.83
N SER A 57 -5.62 -3.11 20.43
CA SER A 57 -5.09 -4.42 20.84
C SER A 57 -3.60 -4.31 21.17
N VAL A 58 -2.89 -5.44 21.16
CA VAL A 58 -1.46 -5.51 21.43
C VAL A 58 -0.68 -4.75 20.36
N LEU A 59 0.22 -3.88 20.79
CA LEU A 59 1.21 -3.21 19.97
C LEU A 59 2.60 -3.57 20.47
N THR A 60 3.53 -3.82 19.55
CA THR A 60 4.94 -4.00 19.89
C THR A 60 5.83 -3.10 19.04
N GLY A 61 7.06 -2.90 19.49
CA GLY A 61 8.09 -2.18 18.74
C GLY A 61 9.49 -2.55 19.20
N LEU A 62 10.45 -2.41 18.29
CA LEU A 62 11.87 -2.57 18.56
C LEU A 62 12.59 -1.25 18.36
N LEU A 63 13.44 -0.90 19.33
CA LEU A 63 14.35 0.23 19.27
C LEU A 63 15.77 -0.26 19.57
N TRP A 64 16.76 0.39 18.97
CA TRP A 64 18.17 0.23 19.32
C TRP A 64 18.93 1.56 19.25
N ALA A 65 20.11 1.58 19.86
CA ALA A 65 21.11 2.65 19.72
C ALA A 65 22.49 2.16 20.18
N LYS A 66 23.54 2.83 19.71
CA LYS A 66 24.90 2.72 20.24
C LYS A 66 25.01 3.42 21.60
N VAL A 67 25.68 2.81 22.57
CA VAL A 67 25.70 3.30 23.96
C VAL A 67 26.66 4.48 24.19
N GLU A 68 27.71 4.63 23.37
CA GLU A 68 28.75 5.64 23.60
C GLU A 68 28.36 7.06 23.14
N ASP A 69 27.62 7.18 22.04
CA ASP A 69 27.27 8.46 21.41
C ASP A 69 25.78 8.56 21.01
N PHE A 70 25.02 7.47 21.10
CA PHE A 70 23.57 7.38 20.88
C PHE A 70 23.07 8.13 19.63
N ALA A 71 23.70 7.86 18.49
CA ALA A 71 23.16 8.28 17.20
C ALA A 71 21.72 7.75 17.03
N SER A 72 20.80 8.64 16.66
CA SER A 72 19.40 8.24 16.48
C SER A 72 19.28 7.20 15.37
N GLN A 73 18.29 6.29 15.44
CA GLN A 73 18.05 5.22 14.42
C GLN A 73 17.90 5.72 12.97
N HIS A 74 17.79 7.03 12.77
CA HIS A 74 17.59 7.66 11.46
C HIS A 74 18.86 8.32 10.91
N GLU A 75 19.91 8.47 11.72
CA GLU A 75 21.16 9.12 11.31
C GLU A 75 22.13 8.08 10.74
N GLY A 76 22.39 8.16 9.44
CA GLY A 76 23.42 7.33 8.79
C GLY A 76 22.99 5.90 8.45
N MET A 77 21.69 5.62 8.26
CA MET A 77 21.22 4.33 7.77
C MET A 77 21.76 4.05 6.36
N ALA A 78 22.46 2.92 6.16
CA ALA A 78 22.97 2.50 4.86
C ALA A 78 21.93 1.73 4.02
N GLY A 79 20.89 1.22 4.68
CA GLY A 79 19.70 0.65 4.03
C GLY A 79 19.00 -0.37 4.90
N TYR A 80 17.75 -0.71 4.56
CA TYR A 80 16.98 -1.71 5.29
C TYR A 80 15.86 -2.30 4.45
N GLY A 81 15.42 -3.49 4.78
CA GLY A 81 14.25 -4.06 4.14
C GLY A 81 14.11 -5.56 4.34
N TRP A 82 12.97 -6.08 3.90
CA TRP A 82 12.71 -7.50 3.89
C TRP A 82 13.52 -8.18 2.78
N ASP A 83 14.31 -9.18 3.17
CA ASP A 83 15.07 -10.04 2.26
C ASP A 83 14.18 -11.15 1.69
N ALA A 84 13.25 -11.62 2.52
CA ALA A 84 12.22 -12.60 2.19
C ALA A 84 11.05 -12.37 3.14
N TYR A 85 9.82 -12.18 2.64
CA TYR A 85 8.66 -12.03 3.52
C TYR A 85 7.37 -12.52 2.89
N ASP A 86 6.62 -13.31 3.65
CA ASP A 86 5.25 -13.72 3.35
C ASP A 86 4.38 -13.42 4.58
N PRO A 87 3.31 -12.61 4.43
CA PRO A 87 2.48 -12.19 5.56
C PRO A 87 1.73 -13.34 6.21
N ARG A 88 1.62 -14.53 5.60
CA ARG A 88 1.00 -15.72 6.23
C ARG A 88 1.94 -16.54 7.08
N THR A 89 3.25 -16.51 6.80
CA THR A 89 4.22 -17.40 7.48
C THR A 89 5.31 -16.66 8.22
N GLY A 90 5.74 -15.50 7.71
CA GLY A 90 6.85 -14.72 8.24
C GLY A 90 7.95 -14.45 7.21
N GLY A 91 9.11 -14.03 7.70
CA GLY A 91 10.24 -13.64 6.87
C GLY A 91 11.45 -13.14 7.65
N SER A 92 12.43 -12.62 6.93
CA SER A 92 13.66 -12.04 7.45
C SER A 92 13.86 -10.65 6.86
N GLN A 93 14.21 -9.70 7.73
CA GLN A 93 14.56 -8.33 7.37
C GLN A 93 15.94 -8.01 7.92
N THR A 94 16.74 -7.29 7.13
CA THR A 94 18.04 -6.76 7.55
C THR A 94 18.03 -5.23 7.53
N ILE A 95 18.66 -4.62 8.53
CA ILE A 95 18.79 -3.17 8.72
C ILE A 95 20.28 -2.87 8.87
N HIS A 96 20.83 -2.09 7.96
CA HIS A 96 22.25 -1.74 7.89
C HIS A 96 22.50 -0.36 8.50
N ASP A 97 22.66 -0.28 9.82
CA ASP A 97 22.81 0.99 10.54
C ASP A 97 24.29 1.39 10.61
N ALA A 98 24.74 2.24 9.69
CA ALA A 98 26.14 2.69 9.69
C ALA A 98 26.41 3.71 10.80
N GLY A 99 25.39 4.47 11.22
CA GLY A 99 25.50 5.44 12.32
C GLY A 99 25.80 4.75 13.65
N ASN A 100 25.05 3.69 13.96
CA ASN A 100 25.29 2.86 15.15
C ASN A 100 26.32 1.74 14.94
N GLN A 101 26.91 1.64 13.74
CA GLN A 101 27.95 0.67 13.36
C GLN A 101 27.54 -0.81 13.54
N ILE A 102 26.25 -1.10 13.36
CA ILE A 102 25.69 -2.44 13.57
C ILE A 102 24.70 -2.80 12.45
N ASP A 103 24.73 -4.05 12.02
CA ASP A 103 23.67 -4.62 11.19
C ASP A 103 22.71 -5.40 12.08
N VAL A 104 21.42 -5.08 12.02
CA VAL A 104 20.35 -5.72 12.80
C VAL A 104 19.49 -6.56 11.87
N THR A 105 19.39 -7.86 12.15
CA THR A 105 18.47 -8.78 11.48
C THR A 105 17.28 -9.08 12.38
N THR A 106 16.07 -8.96 11.85
CA THR A 106 14.81 -9.35 12.50
C THR A 106 14.16 -10.47 11.71
N ASP A 107 14.23 -11.70 12.21
CA ASP A 107 13.48 -12.84 11.69
C ASP A 107 12.12 -12.90 12.41
N PHE A 108 11.01 -13.04 11.69
CA PHE A 108 9.67 -13.19 12.25
C PHE A 108 9.00 -14.41 11.66
N VAL A 109 8.44 -15.30 12.47
CA VAL A 109 7.71 -16.48 12.00
C VAL A 109 6.50 -16.81 12.86
N LYS A 110 5.52 -17.49 12.26
CA LYS A 110 4.23 -17.80 12.89
C LYS A 110 4.00 -19.29 13.06
N PHE A 111 3.27 -19.61 14.13
CA PHE A 111 2.86 -20.94 14.55
C PHE A 111 1.33 -20.96 14.65
N PRO A 112 0.61 -21.00 13.50
CA PRO A 112 -0.85 -20.91 13.47
C PRO A 112 -1.52 -22.10 14.18
N ASP A 113 -0.86 -23.27 14.23
CA ASP A 113 -1.38 -24.46 14.91
C ASP A 113 -1.16 -24.43 16.44
N HIS A 114 -0.48 -23.41 16.97
CA HIS A 114 -0.20 -23.25 18.40
C HIS A 114 -1.18 -22.26 19.05
N GLY A 115 -2.43 -22.70 19.18
CA GLY A 115 -3.51 -21.96 19.84
C GLY A 115 -4.56 -21.40 18.88
N SER A 116 -5.62 -20.84 19.45
CA SER A 116 -6.67 -20.10 18.75
C SER A 116 -6.26 -18.64 18.49
N ASN A 117 -7.12 -17.89 17.79
CA ASN A 117 -6.98 -16.44 17.58
C ASN A 117 -5.64 -16.08 16.91
N GLY A 118 -5.40 -16.67 15.73
CA GLY A 118 -4.16 -16.48 14.96
C GLY A 118 -2.94 -17.23 15.47
N GLY A 119 -3.07 -18.00 16.55
CA GLY A 119 -2.01 -18.85 17.10
C GLY A 119 -0.91 -18.05 17.78
N SER A 120 0.33 -18.53 17.62
CA SER A 120 1.52 -17.99 18.29
C SER A 120 2.54 -17.47 17.27
N TRP A 121 3.51 -16.65 17.69
CA TRP A 121 4.58 -16.16 16.82
C TRP A 121 5.89 -15.98 17.58
N GLY A 122 7.00 -15.96 16.85
CA GLY A 122 8.31 -15.67 17.40
C GLY A 122 9.09 -14.73 16.50
N ALA A 123 9.85 -13.84 17.13
CA ALA A 123 10.82 -12.98 16.48
C ALA A 123 12.22 -13.25 17.03
N ARG A 124 13.21 -13.36 16.16
CA ARG A 124 14.63 -13.44 16.53
C ARG A 124 15.33 -12.17 16.08
N ILE A 125 15.99 -11.52 17.02
CA ILE A 125 16.72 -10.29 16.79
C ILE A 125 18.21 -10.62 16.91
N ARG A 126 18.97 -10.31 15.86
CA ARG A 126 20.43 -10.53 15.80
C ARG A 126 21.12 -9.21 15.49
N GLY A 127 22.15 -8.87 16.25
CA GLY A 127 23.01 -7.72 15.98
C GLY A 127 24.42 -8.18 15.65
N VAL A 128 24.99 -7.66 14.57
CA VAL A 128 26.36 -7.96 14.13
C VAL A 128 27.11 -6.64 13.91
N PRO A 129 28.18 -6.35 14.68
CA PRO A 129 29.01 -5.18 14.45
C PRO A 129 29.54 -5.14 13.02
N ARG A 130 29.51 -3.96 12.39
CA ARG A 130 29.99 -3.76 11.02
C ARG A 130 31.52 -3.75 10.97
N GLU A 131 32.07 -3.95 9.78
CA GLU A 131 33.51 -3.79 9.57
C GLU A 131 33.97 -2.39 10.00
N GLY A 132 35.01 -2.33 10.83
CA GLY A 132 35.53 -1.09 11.42
C GLY A 132 34.87 -0.65 12.73
N ALA A 133 33.85 -1.38 13.22
CA ALA A 133 33.32 -1.16 14.56
C ALA A 133 34.35 -1.54 15.65
N PRO A 134 34.35 -0.86 16.81
CA PRO A 134 35.15 -1.27 17.97
C PRO A 134 34.82 -2.70 18.42
N GLU A 135 35.85 -3.44 18.89
CA GLU A 135 35.65 -4.79 19.46
C GLU A 135 34.72 -4.77 20.68
N ASP A 136 34.70 -3.65 21.41
CA ASP A 136 33.86 -3.43 22.60
C ASP A 136 32.60 -2.61 22.29
N LEU A 137 32.11 -2.62 21.04
CA LEU A 137 30.89 -1.89 20.65
C LEU A 137 29.71 -2.31 21.54
N LYS A 138 29.17 -1.35 22.30
CA LYS A 138 27.99 -1.59 23.14
C LYS A 138 26.72 -1.13 22.43
N THR A 139 25.78 -2.05 22.28
CA THR A 139 24.48 -1.78 21.67
C THR A 139 23.38 -1.99 22.70
N THR A 140 22.51 -0.99 22.86
CA THR A 140 21.28 -1.15 23.64
C THR A 140 20.13 -1.51 22.71
N MET A 141 19.33 -2.48 23.12
CA MET A 141 18.10 -2.93 22.48
C MET A 141 16.94 -2.70 23.45
N VAL A 142 15.85 -2.08 22.99
CA VAL A 142 14.64 -1.87 23.77
C VAL A 142 13.46 -2.45 23.00
N PHE A 143 12.93 -3.56 23.50
CA PHE A 143 11.64 -4.09 23.05
C PHE A 143 10.53 -3.46 23.88
N ASN A 144 9.45 -3.02 23.24
CA ASN A 144 8.25 -2.58 23.94
C ASN A 144 7.04 -3.41 23.53
N ILE A 145 6.14 -3.61 24.50
CA ILE A 145 4.82 -4.18 24.31
C ILE A 145 3.80 -3.36 25.09
N GLY A 146 2.69 -3.03 24.46
CA GLY A 146 1.56 -2.37 25.11
C GLY A 146 0.23 -2.94 24.66
N VAL A 147 -0.82 -2.68 25.44
CA VAL A 147 -2.21 -3.02 25.12
C VAL A 147 -3.01 -1.72 25.07
N GLU A 148 -3.64 -1.49 23.91
CA GLU A 148 -4.67 -0.47 23.74
C GLU A 148 -6.03 -1.04 24.14
N GLY A 149 -6.96 -0.22 24.63
CA GLY A 149 -8.32 -0.67 24.96
C GLY A 149 -8.41 -1.54 26.21
N LEU A 150 -9.31 -2.54 26.17
CA LEU A 150 -9.56 -3.44 27.29
C LEU A 150 -8.53 -4.56 27.31
N GLY A 151 -7.83 -4.71 28.42
CA GLY A 151 -6.91 -5.82 28.66
C GLY A 151 -5.96 -5.53 29.81
N SER A 152 -5.06 -6.48 30.06
CA SER A 152 -4.04 -6.37 31.09
C SER A 152 -2.70 -6.87 30.57
N LEU A 153 -1.61 -6.29 31.10
CA LEU A 153 -0.26 -6.82 30.98
C LEU A 153 0.41 -6.76 32.36
N VAL A 154 1.17 -7.80 32.67
CA VAL A 154 1.94 -7.90 33.91
C VAL A 154 3.22 -8.69 33.66
N VAL A 155 4.32 -8.24 34.26
CA VAL A 155 5.57 -9.02 34.30
C VAL A 155 5.39 -10.14 35.33
N ASP A 156 5.26 -11.38 34.86
CA ASP A 156 4.82 -12.54 35.65
C ASP A 156 5.91 -13.04 36.61
N ASN A 157 7.18 -12.98 36.18
CA ASN A 157 8.32 -13.40 36.99
C ASN A 157 9.02 -12.23 37.72
N ALA A 158 8.29 -11.16 38.01
CA ALA A 158 8.83 -9.96 38.68
C ALA A 158 9.21 -10.19 40.15
N GLU A 159 8.50 -11.07 40.85
CA GLU A 159 8.67 -11.31 42.30
C GLU A 159 9.68 -12.43 42.63
N GLU A 160 10.39 -12.97 41.65
CA GLU A 160 11.46 -13.93 41.92
C GLU A 160 12.66 -13.20 42.58
N ASP A 161 13.16 -13.75 43.71
CA ASP A 161 14.13 -13.09 44.62
C ASP A 161 15.39 -12.51 43.94
N ASP A 162 15.78 -13.02 42.76
CA ASP A 162 16.97 -12.59 42.02
C ASP A 162 16.73 -11.39 41.06
N ASN A 163 15.48 -10.97 40.86
CA ASN A 163 15.11 -9.97 39.83
C ASN A 163 14.97 -8.52 40.33
N GLU A 164 15.17 -8.25 41.64
CA GLU A 164 15.05 -6.90 42.24
C GLU A 164 15.95 -5.86 41.55
N SER A 165 17.14 -6.27 41.11
CA SER A 165 18.12 -5.41 40.43
C SER A 165 18.12 -5.51 38.91
N GLY A 166 17.32 -6.42 38.34
CA GLY A 166 17.30 -6.75 36.90
C GLY A 166 17.35 -8.26 36.69
N PHE A 167 17.02 -8.70 35.47
CA PHE A 167 16.84 -10.11 35.12
C PHE A 167 18.09 -10.70 34.47
N ASP A 168 18.61 -11.79 35.03
CA ASP A 168 19.68 -12.61 34.44
C ASP A 168 19.14 -13.66 33.45
N GLY A 169 17.86 -14.04 33.59
CA GLY A 169 17.16 -15.03 32.77
C GLY A 169 16.19 -14.43 31.75
N GLU A 170 15.14 -15.18 31.44
CA GLU A 170 14.05 -14.73 30.59
C GLU A 170 13.14 -13.73 31.31
N VAL A 171 12.55 -12.80 30.55
CA VAL A 171 11.46 -11.94 31.03
C VAL A 171 10.16 -12.50 30.49
N VAL A 172 9.20 -12.80 31.37
CA VAL A 172 7.87 -13.31 30.99
C VAL A 172 6.82 -12.26 31.29
N ILE A 173 6.12 -11.81 30.25
CA ILE A 173 5.00 -10.87 30.36
C ILE A 173 3.72 -11.64 30.08
N ALA A 174 2.85 -11.77 31.08
CA ALA A 174 1.52 -12.33 30.92
C ALA A 174 0.54 -11.23 30.51
N GLY A 175 -0.39 -11.57 29.63
CA GLY A 175 -1.41 -10.64 29.16
C GLY A 175 -2.74 -11.30 28.86
N GLU A 176 -3.78 -10.48 28.83
CA GLU A 176 -5.13 -10.89 28.46
C GLU A 176 -5.83 -9.76 27.72
N THR A 177 -6.44 -10.05 26.56
CA THR A 177 -7.44 -9.18 25.92
C THR A 177 -8.70 -9.97 25.59
N PRO A 178 -9.87 -9.31 25.46
CA PRO A 178 -11.12 -9.99 25.09
C PRO A 178 -11.01 -10.80 23.78
N GLU A 179 -10.28 -10.30 22.80
CA GLU A 179 -10.17 -10.87 21.45
C GLU A 179 -9.11 -11.97 21.36
N LEU A 180 -7.98 -11.80 22.06
CA LEU A 180 -6.86 -12.74 22.00
C LEU A 180 -6.99 -13.85 23.07
N GLY A 181 -7.72 -13.59 24.15
CA GLY A 181 -7.69 -14.41 25.36
C GLY A 181 -6.40 -14.16 26.15
N THR A 182 -6.03 -15.13 26.99
CA THR A 182 -4.75 -15.09 27.70
C THR A 182 -3.58 -15.38 26.76
N PHE A 183 -2.43 -14.78 27.01
CA PHE A 183 -1.19 -15.03 26.28
C PHE A 183 0.03 -14.72 27.15
N THR A 184 1.20 -15.16 26.70
CA THR A 184 2.49 -14.78 27.29
C THR A 184 3.45 -14.28 26.22
N VAL A 185 4.33 -13.35 26.59
CA VAL A 185 5.47 -12.91 25.79
C VAL A 185 6.74 -13.17 26.57
N THR A 186 7.58 -14.05 26.05
CA THR A 186 8.87 -14.42 26.63
C THR A 186 9.99 -13.75 25.85
N ILE A 187 10.85 -12.98 26.53
CA ILE A 187 12.07 -12.40 25.94
C ILE A 187 13.30 -13.09 26.57
N VAL A 188 14.10 -13.77 25.75
CA VAL A 188 15.20 -14.62 26.22
C VAL A 188 16.46 -14.47 25.38
N ASP A 189 17.61 -14.37 26.04
CA ASP A 189 18.92 -14.29 25.38
C ASP A 189 19.34 -15.65 24.83
N ARG A 190 19.98 -15.65 23.66
CA ARG A 190 20.63 -16.85 23.10
C ARG A 190 22.13 -16.75 23.11
N LYS A 191 22.65 -15.60 22.67
CA LYS A 191 24.07 -15.32 22.49
C LYS A 191 24.33 -13.83 22.69
N GLY A 192 25.57 -13.51 23.06
CA GLY A 192 26.04 -12.15 23.17
C GLY A 192 26.63 -11.89 24.54
N ASP A 193 27.75 -11.20 24.55
CA ASP A 193 28.43 -10.82 25.78
C ASP A 193 27.74 -9.60 26.41
N LYS A 194 27.88 -9.48 27.72
CA LYS A 194 27.35 -8.37 28.50
C LYS A 194 28.47 -7.39 28.86
N PRO A 195 28.20 -6.08 28.94
CA PRO A 195 29.22 -5.10 29.31
C PRO A 195 29.85 -5.39 30.67
N SER A 196 31.15 -5.15 30.79
CA SER A 196 31.91 -5.40 32.03
C SER A 196 31.68 -4.35 33.14
N HIS A 197 31.80 -4.78 34.40
CA HIS A 197 31.62 -3.94 35.59
C HIS A 197 32.85 -3.06 35.88
N VAL A 198 32.95 -1.91 35.23
CA VAL A 198 34.13 -1.04 35.35
C VAL A 198 34.00 0.10 36.39
N HIS A 199 32.82 0.33 36.96
CA HIS A 199 32.56 1.46 37.87
C HIS A 199 31.50 1.14 38.94
N PRO A 200 31.59 1.69 40.18
CA PRO A 200 30.61 1.45 41.25
C PRO A 200 29.15 1.80 40.93
N SER A 201 28.93 2.76 40.02
CA SER A 201 27.57 3.13 39.54
C SER A 201 26.82 1.97 38.88
N PHE A 202 27.53 0.90 38.53
CA PHE A 202 26.95 -0.36 38.10
C PHE A 202 25.92 -0.92 39.10
N GLN A 203 26.12 -0.73 40.41
CA GLN A 203 25.17 -1.19 41.43
C GLN A 203 23.81 -0.48 41.36
N GLU A 204 23.79 0.75 40.83
CA GLU A 204 22.56 1.51 40.64
C GLU A 204 21.94 1.29 39.25
N LYS A 205 22.75 0.85 38.26
CA LYS A 205 22.37 0.68 36.86
C LYS A 205 23.09 -0.53 36.24
N PRO A 206 22.61 -1.76 36.49
CA PRO A 206 23.28 -2.98 36.02
C PRO A 206 22.96 -3.23 34.54
N ILE A 207 23.82 -2.72 33.66
CA ILE A 207 23.68 -2.82 32.19
C ILE A 207 23.98 -4.22 31.63
N ASP A 208 24.57 -5.10 32.43
CA ASP A 208 24.75 -6.52 32.12
C ASP A 208 23.45 -7.33 32.29
N LYS A 209 22.52 -6.83 33.12
CA LYS A 209 21.21 -7.42 33.33
C LYS A 209 20.17 -6.85 32.37
N THR A 210 19.11 -7.61 32.16
CA THR A 210 17.92 -7.11 31.46
C THR A 210 17.11 -6.23 32.42
N LEU A 211 16.78 -5.02 31.98
CA LEU A 211 16.00 -4.07 32.78
C LEU A 211 14.58 -3.98 32.22
N VAL A 212 13.59 -3.94 33.12
CA VAL A 212 12.18 -3.89 32.74
C VAL A 212 11.50 -2.71 33.41
N HIS A 213 10.81 -1.89 32.62
CA HIS A 213 10.00 -0.79 33.15
C HIS A 213 8.54 -0.95 32.73
N SER A 214 7.67 -1.23 33.71
CA SER A 214 6.22 -1.22 33.55
C SER A 214 5.66 0.18 33.83
N VAL A 215 4.83 0.68 32.92
CA VAL A 215 4.21 2.00 33.06
C VAL A 215 2.74 1.97 32.64
N GLN A 216 1.97 2.89 33.22
CA GLN A 216 0.61 3.19 32.78
C GLN A 216 0.64 4.44 31.90
N ILE A 217 0.40 4.29 30.60
CA ILE A 217 0.39 5.37 29.62
C ILE A 217 -1.06 5.60 29.14
N PRO A 218 -1.53 6.86 29.01
CA PRO A 218 -2.81 7.14 28.36
C PRO A 218 -2.85 6.55 26.94
N GLU A 219 -3.99 5.96 26.54
CA GLU A 219 -4.13 5.29 25.23
C GLU A 219 -3.64 6.16 24.05
N ALA A 220 -3.96 7.44 24.06
CA ALA A 220 -3.58 8.40 23.02
C ALA A 220 -2.06 8.62 22.85
N ALA A 221 -1.25 8.18 23.84
CA ALA A 221 0.21 8.31 23.84
C ALA A 221 0.93 6.95 23.70
N LEU A 222 0.22 5.82 23.60
CA LEU A 222 0.86 4.49 23.48
C LEU A 222 1.70 4.34 22.21
N TRP A 223 1.28 4.98 21.11
CA TRP A 223 2.05 5.01 19.86
C TRP A 223 3.36 5.82 20.01
N GLN A 224 3.43 6.76 20.97
CA GLN A 224 4.60 7.58 21.29
C GLN A 224 5.58 6.84 22.20
N ALA A 225 5.80 5.55 21.98
CA ALA A 225 6.75 4.73 22.75
C ALA A 225 8.17 5.32 22.77
N LYS A 226 8.48 6.28 21.89
CA LYS A 226 9.60 7.21 22.01
C LYS A 226 9.12 8.48 22.77
N PRO A 227 9.49 8.68 24.04
CA PRO A 227 8.94 9.79 24.83
C PRO A 227 9.37 11.16 24.29
N GLU A 228 8.46 12.14 24.28
CA GLU A 228 8.70 13.52 23.81
C GLU A 228 9.75 14.30 24.65
N ALA A 229 10.05 13.84 25.86
CA ALA A 229 10.95 14.50 26.81
C ALA A 229 11.91 13.52 27.50
N MET A 230 12.48 12.56 26.75
CA MET A 230 13.67 11.86 27.26
C MET A 230 14.82 12.87 27.35
N PRO A 231 15.55 12.94 28.48
CA PRO A 231 16.83 13.63 28.48
C PRO A 231 17.73 13.02 27.39
N PRO A 232 18.66 13.79 26.80
CA PRO A 232 19.59 13.28 25.79
C PRO A 232 20.15 11.92 26.23
N PRO A 233 20.13 10.85 25.41
CA PRO A 233 20.46 9.49 25.85
C PRO A 233 21.81 9.35 26.58
N MET A 234 22.77 10.24 26.29
CA MET A 234 24.01 10.43 27.06
C MET A 234 23.82 10.71 28.57
N GLN A 235 22.62 11.05 29.02
CA GLN A 235 22.21 11.33 30.40
C GLN A 235 21.31 10.22 31.01
N ALA A 236 20.79 9.29 30.19
CA ALA A 236 19.85 8.23 30.59
C ALA A 236 20.31 6.86 30.08
N PHE A 237 21.43 6.36 30.60
CA PHE A 237 22.06 5.10 30.17
C PHE A 237 21.16 3.85 30.28
N THR A 238 20.10 3.89 31.08
CA THR A 238 19.20 2.77 31.30
C THR A 238 17.80 3.25 31.67
N ILE A 239 16.78 2.47 31.32
CA ILE A 239 15.45 2.58 31.92
C ILE A 239 15.50 2.12 33.38
N PRO A 240 14.61 2.64 34.26
CA PRO A 240 14.47 2.10 35.61
C PRO A 240 14.07 0.62 35.57
N ASN A 241 14.60 -0.20 36.49
CA ASN A 241 14.06 -1.53 36.73
C ASN A 241 12.87 -1.41 37.70
N ALA A 242 11.66 -1.41 37.14
CA ALA A 242 10.41 -1.41 37.87
C ALA A 242 9.40 -2.33 37.14
N PRO A 243 9.63 -3.65 37.16
CA PRO A 243 8.68 -4.63 36.63
C PRO A 243 7.42 -4.68 37.50
N GLY A 244 6.30 -5.08 36.90
CA GLY A 244 5.00 -5.12 37.56
C GLY A 244 3.86 -4.97 36.55
N ALA A 245 2.68 -4.57 37.01
CA ALA A 245 1.52 -4.31 36.17
C ALA A 245 1.62 -2.97 35.41
N GLY A 246 1.11 -2.93 34.19
CA GLY A 246 1.03 -1.73 33.37
C GLY A 246 0.28 -2.03 32.08
N ASN A 247 0.06 -1.02 31.24
CA ASN A 247 -0.43 -1.22 29.88
C ASN A 247 0.66 -1.03 28.82
N MET A 248 1.89 -0.72 29.25
CA MET A 248 3.09 -0.66 28.43
C MET A 248 4.29 -1.14 29.24
N HIS A 249 5.11 -1.99 28.64
CA HIS A 249 6.36 -2.50 29.21
C HIS A 249 7.51 -2.25 28.25
N PHE A 250 8.62 -1.76 28.80
CA PHE A 250 9.88 -1.63 28.09
C PHE A 250 10.87 -2.64 28.65
N VAL A 251 11.51 -3.41 27.77
CA VAL A 251 12.53 -4.42 28.11
C VAL A 251 13.82 -4.00 27.44
N GLN A 252 14.76 -3.50 28.23
CA GLN A 252 16.08 -3.05 27.76
C GLN A 252 17.13 -4.12 28.00
N LYS A 253 17.93 -4.40 26.97
CA LYS A 253 19.11 -5.27 27.01
C LYS A 253 20.29 -4.52 26.43
N VAL A 254 21.45 -4.59 27.08
CA VAL A 254 22.71 -4.09 26.52
C VAL A 254 23.61 -5.27 26.21
N PHE A 255 24.25 -5.23 25.04
CA PHE A 255 25.19 -6.24 24.57
C PHE A 255 26.50 -5.59 24.17
N GLU A 256 27.60 -6.32 24.36
CA GLU A 256 28.93 -5.99 23.84
C GLU A 256 29.23 -6.92 22.65
N GLY A 257 29.51 -6.35 21.48
CA GLY A 257 29.76 -7.10 20.25
C GLY A 257 28.49 -7.70 19.61
N ALA A 258 28.63 -8.90 19.03
CA ALA A 258 27.54 -9.58 18.33
C ALA A 258 26.60 -10.30 19.31
N PHE A 259 25.29 -10.23 19.06
CA PHE A 259 24.28 -10.78 19.96
C PHE A 259 23.09 -11.41 19.22
N GLU A 260 22.32 -12.21 19.95
CA GLU A 260 21.07 -12.80 19.49
C GLU A 260 20.11 -13.03 20.68
N PHE A 261 18.86 -12.60 20.55
CA PHE A 261 17.79 -12.88 21.52
C PHE A 261 16.46 -13.14 20.80
N ASP A 262 15.57 -13.85 21.48
CA ASP A 262 14.24 -14.21 20.96
C ASP A 262 13.14 -13.45 21.73
N VAL A 263 12.08 -13.10 21.02
CA VAL A 263 10.78 -12.63 21.55
C VAL A 263 9.73 -13.60 21.08
N ILE A 264 9.07 -14.31 22.01
CA ILE A 264 8.14 -15.39 21.70
C ILE A 264 6.78 -15.06 22.31
N PHE A 265 5.79 -14.83 21.45
CA PHE A 265 4.38 -14.72 21.84
C PHE A 265 3.73 -16.09 21.80
N SER A 266 3.17 -16.54 22.92
CA SER A 266 2.45 -17.80 23.04
C SER A 266 0.98 -17.54 23.40
N SER A 267 0.07 -18.02 22.56
CA SER A 267 -1.36 -18.03 22.85
C SER A 267 -1.65 -18.97 24.04
N GLY A 268 -2.46 -18.52 25.00
CA GLY A 268 -2.81 -19.27 26.21
C GLY A 268 -3.66 -20.52 25.93
N SER A 269 -4.25 -20.63 24.74
CA SER A 269 -4.93 -21.86 24.28
C SER A 269 -3.99 -22.84 23.56
N GLY A 270 -2.71 -22.50 23.41
CA GLY A 270 -1.68 -23.38 22.85
C GLY A 270 -1.34 -24.55 23.78
N SER A 271 -1.14 -25.74 23.20
CA SER A 271 -0.89 -26.96 23.98
C SER A 271 0.59 -27.17 24.37
N LYS A 272 1.53 -26.46 23.73
CA LYS A 272 2.98 -26.59 23.97
C LYS A 272 3.67 -25.22 23.89
N PRO A 273 4.57 -24.90 24.83
CA PRO A 273 5.44 -23.73 24.74
C PRO A 273 6.36 -23.81 23.52
N ILE A 274 6.56 -22.68 22.84
CA ILE A 274 7.51 -22.54 21.73
C ILE A 274 8.89 -22.23 22.32
N LYS A 275 9.93 -22.93 21.86
CA LYS A 275 11.31 -22.74 22.29
C LYS A 275 12.16 -22.13 21.18
N SER A 276 13.32 -21.59 21.54
CA SER A 276 14.30 -21.06 20.57
C SER A 276 14.76 -22.05 19.49
N ALA A 277 14.75 -23.35 19.78
CA ALA A 277 15.06 -24.39 18.81
C ALA A 277 13.97 -24.49 17.72
N ASP A 278 12.70 -24.51 18.13
CA ASP A 278 11.54 -24.52 17.23
C ASP A 278 11.54 -23.28 16.33
N LEU A 279 11.92 -22.13 16.89
CA LEU A 279 12.08 -20.89 16.14
C LEU A 279 13.15 -20.99 15.05
N SER A 280 14.28 -21.65 15.34
CA SER A 280 15.37 -21.82 14.38
C SER A 280 14.95 -22.64 13.16
N GLU A 281 14.29 -23.78 13.40
CA GLU A 281 13.76 -24.65 12.33
C GLU A 281 12.69 -23.94 11.51
N LYS A 282 11.81 -23.18 12.19
CA LYS A 282 10.72 -22.47 11.52
C LYS A 282 11.23 -21.32 10.66
N ILE A 283 12.26 -20.58 11.09
CA ILE A 283 12.91 -19.52 10.30
C ILE A 283 13.50 -20.11 9.01
N GLU A 284 14.31 -21.17 9.12
CA GLU A 284 14.93 -21.82 7.96
C GLU A 284 13.89 -22.30 6.95
N THR A 285 12.86 -22.99 7.44
CA THR A 285 11.77 -23.51 6.59
C THR A 285 11.01 -22.37 5.92
N THR A 286 10.69 -21.30 6.65
CA THR A 286 9.92 -20.16 6.12
C THR A 286 10.67 -19.44 5.00
N ILE A 287 11.97 -19.14 5.19
CA ILE A 287 12.80 -18.46 4.18
C ILE A 287 12.96 -19.33 2.93
N LYS A 288 13.15 -20.64 3.12
CA LYS A 288 13.24 -21.60 2.01
C LYS A 288 11.93 -21.67 1.22
N SER A 289 10.79 -21.86 1.89
CA SER A 289 9.49 -21.94 1.24
C SER A 289 9.13 -20.66 0.48
N PHE A 290 9.43 -19.49 1.05
CA PHE A 290 9.28 -18.22 0.34
C PHE A 290 10.11 -18.22 -0.95
N SER A 291 11.39 -18.59 -0.88
CA SER A 291 12.29 -18.57 -2.03
C SER A 291 11.84 -19.52 -3.15
N GLU A 292 11.32 -20.70 -2.79
CA GLU A 292 10.79 -21.67 -3.76
C GLU A 292 9.51 -21.16 -4.42
N ARG A 293 8.56 -20.63 -3.64
CA ARG A 293 7.31 -20.05 -4.14
C ARG A 293 7.56 -18.82 -5.00
N PHE A 294 8.51 -17.96 -4.64
CA PHE A 294 8.87 -16.77 -5.42
C PHE A 294 9.26 -17.11 -6.86
N ILE A 295 10.06 -18.16 -7.04
CA ILE A 295 10.46 -18.59 -8.39
C ILE A 295 9.28 -19.19 -9.16
N GLN A 296 8.28 -19.77 -8.49
CA GLN A 296 7.08 -20.27 -9.15
C GLN A 296 6.17 -19.12 -9.62
N SER A 297 6.00 -18.07 -8.81
CA SER A 297 5.10 -16.95 -9.11
C SER A 297 5.71 -15.89 -10.03
N PHE A 298 6.98 -15.56 -9.86
CA PHE A 298 7.59 -14.37 -10.45
C PHE A 298 8.91 -14.65 -11.17
N LYS A 299 9.06 -15.84 -11.76
CA LYS A 299 10.26 -16.18 -12.54
C LYS A 299 10.54 -15.11 -13.60
N PRO A 300 11.68 -14.39 -13.52
CA PRO A 300 12.07 -13.47 -14.58
C PRO A 300 12.19 -14.20 -15.92
N GLN A 301 11.62 -13.62 -16.97
CA GLN A 301 11.72 -14.09 -18.35
C GLN A 301 12.90 -13.39 -19.05
N GLN A 302 13.28 -13.88 -20.23
CA GLN A 302 14.33 -13.23 -21.01
C GLN A 302 14.01 -11.74 -21.27
N PRO A 303 15.01 -10.85 -21.28
CA PRO A 303 16.45 -11.10 -21.09
C PRO A 303 16.92 -11.09 -19.61
N PHE A 304 16.02 -11.23 -18.64
CA PHE A 304 16.30 -11.03 -17.21
C PHE A 304 16.62 -12.33 -16.44
N ASN A 305 17.14 -13.34 -17.14
CA ASN A 305 17.44 -14.66 -16.59
C ASN A 305 18.68 -14.70 -15.65
N ASP A 306 19.49 -13.65 -15.63
CA ASP A 306 20.63 -13.54 -14.73
C ASP A 306 20.22 -13.51 -13.24
N LYS A 307 21.03 -14.13 -12.38
CA LYS A 307 20.78 -14.20 -10.92
C LYS A 307 20.61 -12.83 -10.25
N LYS A 308 21.25 -11.79 -10.78
CA LYS A 308 21.17 -10.42 -10.24
C LYS A 308 19.73 -9.87 -10.26
N TYR A 309 18.96 -10.17 -11.30
CA TYR A 309 17.57 -9.73 -11.43
C TYR A 309 16.65 -10.47 -10.44
N ILE A 310 16.95 -11.73 -10.13
CA ILE A 310 16.23 -12.48 -9.09
C ILE A 310 16.43 -11.84 -7.72
N GLY A 311 17.64 -11.38 -7.40
CA GLY A 311 17.95 -10.66 -6.15
C GLY A 311 17.12 -9.37 -6.01
N LEU A 312 17.13 -8.53 -7.05
CA LEU A 312 16.29 -7.33 -7.12
C LEU A 312 14.80 -7.68 -6.96
N ALA A 313 14.30 -8.66 -7.73
CA ALA A 313 12.88 -9.00 -7.75
C ALA A 313 12.39 -9.49 -6.38
N LYS A 314 13.18 -10.32 -5.69
CA LYS A 314 12.87 -10.80 -4.34
C LYS A 314 12.84 -9.65 -3.33
N SER A 315 13.82 -8.75 -3.38
CA SER A 315 13.91 -7.59 -2.49
C SER A 315 12.70 -6.68 -2.66
N LEU A 316 12.36 -6.28 -3.90
CA LEU A 316 11.24 -5.38 -4.14
C LEU A 316 9.89 -5.99 -3.77
N PHE A 317 9.65 -7.25 -4.13
CA PHE A 317 8.41 -7.92 -3.77
C PHE A 317 8.27 -8.12 -2.25
N SER A 318 9.35 -8.51 -1.57
CA SER A 318 9.35 -8.73 -0.11
C SER A 318 9.10 -7.42 0.64
N ASN A 319 9.65 -6.30 0.15
CA ASN A 319 9.39 -4.98 0.74
C ASN A 319 8.02 -4.40 0.40
N LEU A 320 7.46 -4.71 -0.78
CA LEU A 320 6.07 -4.38 -1.11
C LEU A 320 5.11 -5.05 -0.12
N ILE A 321 5.21 -6.37 0.02
CA ILE A 321 4.28 -7.14 0.86
C ILE A 321 4.58 -6.95 2.35
N GLY A 322 5.84 -6.66 2.71
CA GLY A 322 6.26 -6.25 4.05
C GLY A 322 5.95 -4.80 4.40
N GLY A 323 5.46 -4.01 3.45
CA GLY A 323 4.89 -2.68 3.65
C GLY A 323 3.40 -2.69 3.98
N ILE A 324 2.74 -3.87 4.00
CA ILE A 324 1.35 -4.00 4.40
C ILE A 324 1.20 -3.66 5.88
N GLY A 325 0.26 -2.78 6.19
CA GLY A 325 -0.05 -2.33 7.54
C GLY A 325 -1.51 -2.54 7.93
N TYR A 326 -1.77 -2.44 9.23
CA TYR A 326 -3.12 -2.38 9.80
C TYR A 326 -3.25 -1.11 10.63
N PHE A 327 -4.18 -0.27 10.22
CA PHE A 327 -4.42 1.07 10.73
C PHE A 327 -5.80 1.13 11.36
N HIS A 328 -5.92 1.87 12.47
CA HIS A 328 -7.19 2.12 13.12
C HIS A 328 -7.18 3.50 13.78
N GLY A 329 -8.24 4.27 13.59
CA GLY A 329 -8.37 5.61 14.19
C GLY A 329 -9.36 6.50 13.45
N ASP A 330 -9.48 7.74 13.94
CA ASP A 330 -10.24 8.79 13.28
C ASP A 330 -9.54 9.36 12.04
N SER A 331 -10.33 9.86 11.09
CA SER A 331 -9.87 10.65 9.94
C SER A 331 -10.35 12.10 10.09
N VAL A 332 -9.75 13.04 9.32
CA VAL A 332 -10.16 14.45 9.28
C VAL A 332 -10.90 14.72 7.97
N VAL A 333 -12.18 15.05 8.03
CA VAL A 333 -13.04 15.23 6.84
C VAL A 333 -13.79 16.55 6.88
N ASP A 334 -13.81 17.28 5.77
CA ASP A 334 -14.67 18.46 5.58
C ASP A 334 -15.97 18.08 4.86
N ARG A 335 -17.05 17.94 5.64
CA ARG A 335 -18.43 17.72 5.17
C ARG A 335 -19.29 18.98 5.23
N SER A 336 -18.69 20.17 5.09
CA SER A 336 -19.45 21.42 5.04
C SER A 336 -20.36 21.54 3.82
N TYR A 337 -19.99 20.85 2.72
CA TYR A 337 -20.65 20.97 1.42
C TYR A 337 -20.87 22.43 1.04
N ALA A 338 -19.83 23.23 1.28
CA ALA A 338 -19.77 24.63 0.90
C ALA A 338 -20.15 24.81 -0.59
N PRO A 339 -21.05 25.74 -0.94
CA PRO A 339 -21.45 25.96 -2.35
C PRO A 339 -20.27 26.21 -3.28
N GLU A 340 -19.18 26.80 -2.77
CA GLU A 340 -17.95 27.05 -3.52
C GLU A 340 -17.29 25.75 -4.03
N TYR A 341 -17.53 24.61 -3.38
CA TYR A 341 -17.02 23.30 -3.78
C TYR A 341 -17.71 22.70 -5.03
N GLU A 342 -18.82 23.29 -5.50
CA GLU A 342 -19.44 22.89 -6.77
C GLU A 342 -18.62 23.36 -7.99
N GLU A 343 -17.76 24.37 -7.81
CA GLU A 343 -16.83 24.88 -8.84
C GLU A 343 -17.55 25.33 -10.12
N GLU A 344 -18.71 25.98 -9.99
CA GLU A 344 -19.56 26.40 -11.13
C GLU A 344 -19.11 27.73 -11.77
N ASN A 345 -18.38 28.58 -11.05
CA ASN A 345 -17.97 29.90 -11.51
C ASN A 345 -16.52 29.93 -11.98
N GLU A 346 -16.21 30.79 -12.95
CA GLU A 346 -14.82 31.19 -13.21
C GLU A 346 -14.18 31.74 -11.93
N GLY A 347 -12.91 31.42 -11.68
CA GLY A 347 -12.26 31.81 -10.42
C GLY A 347 -12.51 30.87 -9.24
N PHE A 348 -13.23 29.74 -9.42
CA PHE A 348 -13.60 28.81 -8.34
C PHE A 348 -12.43 28.37 -7.46
N TRP A 349 -11.19 28.31 -7.97
CA TRP A 349 -10.03 27.91 -7.17
C TRP A 349 -9.74 28.87 -6.00
N GLN A 350 -10.16 30.15 -6.10
CA GLN A 350 -10.08 31.13 -5.02
C GLN A 350 -11.20 30.94 -4.02
N GLU A 351 -12.44 30.82 -4.51
CA GLU A 351 -13.64 30.60 -3.68
C GLU A 351 -13.52 29.31 -2.85
N THR A 352 -13.04 28.23 -3.48
CA THR A 352 -12.78 26.95 -2.77
C THR A 352 -11.65 27.08 -1.75
N ALA A 353 -10.62 27.89 -2.01
CA ALA A 353 -9.55 28.14 -1.04
C ALA A 353 -10.06 28.93 0.17
N GLU A 354 -10.90 29.94 -0.06
CA GLU A 354 -11.58 30.69 1.01
C GLU A 354 -12.51 29.78 1.82
N ALA A 355 -13.23 28.87 1.16
CA ALA A 355 -14.06 27.88 1.82
C ALA A 355 -13.25 26.94 2.72
N ARG A 356 -12.13 26.39 2.23
CA ARG A 356 -11.21 25.56 3.03
C ARG A 356 -10.64 26.34 4.22
N ALA A 357 -10.33 27.62 4.06
CA ALA A 357 -9.81 28.47 5.13
C ALA A 357 -10.81 28.71 6.28
N ARG A 358 -12.11 28.40 6.10
CA ARG A 358 -13.12 28.42 7.18
C ARG A 358 -12.94 27.30 8.20
N ASN A 359 -12.07 26.32 7.92
CA ASN A 359 -11.68 25.24 8.83
C ASN A 359 -12.88 24.47 9.43
N GLN A 360 -13.82 24.04 8.59
CA GLN A 360 -15.04 23.33 9.02
C GLN A 360 -14.90 21.80 9.12
N GLN A 361 -13.69 21.27 8.90
CA GLN A 361 -13.37 19.86 9.03
C GLN A 361 -13.57 19.33 10.44
N LYS A 362 -13.93 18.05 10.53
CA LYS A 362 -14.18 17.33 11.79
C LYS A 362 -13.49 15.98 11.80
N LEU A 363 -13.32 15.43 13.01
CA LEU A 363 -12.93 14.04 13.16
C LEU A 363 -14.11 13.13 12.86
N GLU A 364 -13.90 12.12 12.02
CA GLU A 364 -14.86 11.07 11.69
C GLU A 364 -14.27 9.68 11.98
N GLY A 365 -15.11 8.70 12.28
CA GLY A 365 -14.70 7.32 12.58
C GLY A 365 -15.07 6.87 14.00
N PRO A 366 -14.36 5.89 14.58
CA PRO A 366 -13.11 5.31 14.07
C PRO A 366 -13.32 4.44 12.83
N TYR A 367 -12.27 4.37 12.01
CA TYR A 367 -12.16 3.48 10.86
C TYR A 367 -11.03 2.48 11.06
N GLU A 368 -11.03 1.42 10.27
CA GLU A 368 -9.95 0.44 10.16
C GLU A 368 -9.55 0.22 8.71
N LEU A 369 -8.25 0.02 8.46
CA LEU A 369 -7.72 -0.25 7.13
C LEU A 369 -6.56 -1.24 7.18
N PHE A 370 -6.67 -2.30 6.38
CA PHE A 370 -5.59 -3.25 6.08
C PHE A 370 -5.16 -3.06 4.62
N THR A 371 -3.94 -2.57 4.40
CA THR A 371 -3.51 -2.05 3.09
C THR A 371 -1.99 -2.05 2.93
N GLY A 372 -1.52 -2.04 1.68
CA GLY A 372 -0.14 -1.67 1.34
C GLY A 372 0.17 -0.19 1.63
N THR A 373 1.46 0.14 1.66
CA THR A 373 1.95 1.52 1.82
C THR A 373 2.96 1.85 0.71
N PRO A 374 2.94 3.07 0.12
CA PRO A 374 3.86 3.41 -0.97
C PRO A 374 5.34 3.38 -0.54
N SER A 375 5.61 3.88 0.66
CA SER A 375 6.94 3.94 1.26
C SER A 375 6.83 3.90 2.79
N ARG A 376 7.45 2.92 3.44
CA ARG A 376 7.50 2.79 4.90
C ARG A 376 8.02 4.05 5.63
N PRO A 377 9.13 4.69 5.21
CA PRO A 377 9.65 5.85 5.94
C PRO A 377 8.85 7.14 5.77
N PHE A 378 8.27 7.39 4.59
CA PHE A 378 7.65 8.68 4.25
C PHE A 378 6.12 8.61 4.15
N PHE A 379 5.60 7.52 3.61
CA PHE A 379 4.19 7.32 3.32
C PHE A 379 3.61 6.04 3.97
N PRO A 380 3.75 5.83 5.30
CA PRO A 380 3.28 4.59 5.94
C PRO A 380 1.77 4.61 6.19
N ARG A 381 0.97 4.77 5.13
CA ARG A 381 -0.49 4.85 5.17
C ARG A 381 -1.08 4.46 3.81
N GLY A 382 -2.40 4.22 3.78
CA GLY A 382 -3.09 3.85 2.55
C GLY A 382 -3.30 5.04 1.62
N PHE A 383 -2.99 4.85 0.34
CA PHE A 383 -3.34 5.75 -0.76
C PHE A 383 -4.18 4.99 -1.79
N LEU A 384 -5.37 5.51 -2.09
CA LEU A 384 -6.38 4.78 -2.85
C LEU A 384 -5.91 4.41 -4.27
N TRP A 385 -5.25 5.36 -4.94
CA TRP A 385 -4.80 5.16 -6.32
C TRP A 385 -3.52 4.31 -6.39
N ASP A 386 -2.63 4.40 -5.42
CA ASP A 386 -1.44 3.54 -5.31
C ASP A 386 -1.83 2.06 -5.12
N GLU A 387 -2.88 1.79 -4.34
CA GLU A 387 -3.19 0.43 -3.91
C GLU A 387 -3.51 -0.51 -5.07
N GLY A 388 -4.18 -0.02 -6.13
CA GLY A 388 -4.38 -0.82 -7.34
C GLY A 388 -3.06 -1.31 -7.94
N PHE A 389 -2.01 -0.49 -7.90
CA PHE A 389 -0.67 -0.86 -8.37
C PHE A 389 0.07 -1.79 -7.40
N HIS A 390 -0.10 -1.61 -6.09
CA HIS A 390 0.43 -2.52 -5.07
C HIS A 390 -0.13 -3.93 -5.25
N LEU A 391 -1.43 -4.03 -5.51
CA LEU A 391 -2.14 -5.31 -5.54
C LEU A 391 -1.92 -6.11 -6.83
N LEU A 392 -1.49 -5.47 -7.92
CA LEU A 392 -1.22 -6.17 -9.19
C LEU A 392 -0.17 -7.28 -9.08
N PRO A 393 0.99 -7.11 -8.41
CA PRO A 393 1.88 -8.22 -8.11
C PRO A 393 1.34 -9.10 -6.97
N ILE A 394 0.74 -8.52 -5.92
CA ILE A 394 0.26 -9.30 -4.75
C ILE A 394 -0.79 -10.33 -5.15
N ILE A 395 -1.68 -10.05 -6.11
CA ILE A 395 -2.70 -11.01 -6.55
C ILE A 395 -2.14 -12.26 -7.25
N ASP A 396 -0.92 -12.19 -7.79
CA ASP A 396 -0.23 -13.38 -8.33
C ASP A 396 0.50 -14.19 -7.25
N TRP A 397 0.69 -13.58 -6.08
CA TRP A 397 1.20 -14.25 -4.91
C TRP A 397 0.07 -14.84 -4.07
N ASP A 398 -0.95 -14.06 -3.74
CA ASP A 398 -2.00 -14.41 -2.80
C ASP A 398 -3.31 -13.68 -3.12
N VAL A 399 -4.25 -14.41 -3.72
CA VAL A 399 -5.55 -13.86 -4.13
C VAL A 399 -6.39 -13.49 -2.91
N ASP A 400 -6.42 -14.34 -1.88
CA ASP A 400 -7.20 -14.09 -0.67
C ASP A 400 -6.75 -12.82 0.06
N LEU A 401 -5.44 -12.63 0.21
CA LEU A 401 -4.86 -11.41 0.80
C LEU A 401 -5.32 -10.17 0.03
N THR A 402 -5.23 -10.24 -1.30
CA THR A 402 -5.65 -9.16 -2.19
C THR A 402 -7.13 -8.81 -1.98
N LEU A 403 -8.01 -9.82 -1.96
CA LEU A 403 -9.44 -9.63 -1.78
C LEU A 403 -9.79 -9.11 -0.36
N GLN A 404 -9.03 -9.49 0.67
CA GLN A 404 -9.19 -8.93 2.01
C GLN A 404 -8.80 -7.44 2.06
N ILE A 405 -7.73 -7.04 1.37
CA ILE A 405 -7.34 -5.63 1.26
C ILE A 405 -8.40 -4.84 0.49
N ILE A 406 -8.89 -5.33 -0.66
CA ILE A 406 -9.98 -4.69 -1.41
C ILE A 406 -11.22 -4.51 -0.52
N LYS A 407 -11.62 -5.56 0.21
CA LYS A 407 -12.74 -5.47 1.15
C LYS A 407 -12.49 -4.39 2.21
N SER A 408 -11.27 -4.30 2.74
CA SER A 408 -10.91 -3.28 3.73
C SER A 408 -11.03 -1.85 3.18
N TRP A 409 -10.68 -1.61 1.91
CA TRP A 409 -10.86 -0.31 1.27
C TRP A 409 -12.33 0.04 1.07
N PHE A 410 -13.14 -0.90 0.58
CA PHE A 410 -14.57 -0.65 0.38
C PHE A 410 -15.37 -0.52 1.68
N ASN A 411 -14.86 -1.03 2.80
CA ASN A 411 -15.44 -0.79 4.12
C ASN A 411 -15.30 0.67 4.60
N LEU A 412 -14.40 1.45 4.01
CA LEU A 412 -14.24 2.89 4.30
C LEU A 412 -15.23 3.76 3.53
N MET A 413 -15.96 3.18 2.58
CA MET A 413 -16.86 3.90 1.70
C MET A 413 -18.04 4.48 2.48
N ASP A 414 -18.35 5.75 2.24
CA ASP A 414 -19.53 6.36 2.84
C ASP A 414 -20.84 6.01 2.12
N ASP A 415 -21.95 6.56 2.61
CA ASP A 415 -23.27 6.25 2.08
C ASP A 415 -23.44 6.68 0.62
N ASP A 416 -22.74 7.73 0.18
CA ASP A 416 -22.78 8.28 -1.18
C ASP A 416 -21.90 7.52 -2.16
N GLY A 417 -20.93 6.74 -1.67
CA GLY A 417 -19.99 5.97 -2.49
C GLY A 417 -18.59 6.54 -2.56
N TRP A 418 -18.27 7.56 -1.74
CA TRP A 418 -16.94 8.15 -1.67
C TRP A 418 -15.99 7.33 -0.80
N ILE A 419 -14.72 7.28 -1.21
CA ILE A 419 -13.61 6.75 -0.41
C ILE A 419 -12.52 7.82 -0.41
N GLY A 420 -12.06 8.23 0.77
CA GLY A 420 -10.97 9.21 0.90
C GLY A 420 -9.70 8.75 0.19
N ARG A 421 -9.04 9.65 -0.53
CA ARG A 421 -7.86 9.32 -1.34
C ARG A 421 -6.65 8.89 -0.50
N GLU A 422 -6.52 9.46 0.70
CA GLU A 422 -5.38 9.25 1.58
C GLU A 422 -5.90 8.97 2.99
N GLN A 423 -5.56 7.79 3.51
CA GLN A 423 -6.17 7.22 4.72
C GLN A 423 -5.27 7.49 5.93
N ILE A 424 -5.49 8.64 6.57
CA ILE A 424 -4.72 9.10 7.72
C ILE A 424 -5.50 8.79 9.00
N LEU A 425 -5.37 7.57 9.49
CA LEU A 425 -6.17 7.05 10.60
C LEU A 425 -5.44 7.20 11.94
N GLY A 426 -5.93 8.10 12.79
CA GLY A 426 -5.45 8.32 14.15
C GLY A 426 -4.18 9.19 14.27
N PRO A 427 -3.76 9.50 15.50
CA PRO A 427 -2.65 10.42 15.77
C PRO A 427 -1.29 9.95 15.24
N GLU A 428 -1.01 8.64 15.28
CA GLU A 428 0.25 8.07 14.77
C GLU A 428 0.43 8.36 13.28
N ALA A 429 -0.61 8.14 12.47
CA ALA A 429 -0.60 8.46 11.05
C ALA A 429 -0.53 9.98 10.80
N ARG A 430 -1.32 10.78 11.53
CA ARG A 430 -1.32 12.25 11.41
C ARG A 430 0.03 12.87 11.73
N SER A 431 0.84 12.26 12.61
CA SER A 431 2.19 12.75 12.94
C SER A 431 3.16 12.76 11.74
N LYS A 432 2.84 12.03 10.67
CA LYS A 432 3.64 11.93 9.44
C LYS A 432 3.11 12.79 8.30
N VAL A 433 2.08 13.61 8.55
CA VAL A 433 1.42 14.41 7.51
C VAL A 433 1.30 15.87 7.96
N PRO A 434 1.83 16.84 7.20
CA PRO A 434 1.58 18.26 7.46
C PRO A 434 0.08 18.55 7.55
N GLN A 435 -0.30 19.49 8.43
CA GLN A 435 -1.70 19.73 8.80
C GLN A 435 -2.59 20.08 7.60
N GLU A 436 -2.03 20.80 6.62
CA GLU A 436 -2.68 21.23 5.38
C GLU A 436 -3.09 20.08 4.45
N PHE A 437 -2.47 18.89 4.58
CA PHE A 437 -2.78 17.71 3.77
C PHE A 437 -3.62 16.65 4.51
N GLN A 438 -3.97 16.90 5.78
CA GLN A 438 -4.73 15.91 6.57
C GLN A 438 -6.21 15.84 6.16
N THR A 439 -6.81 16.98 5.85
CA THR A 439 -8.24 17.08 5.56
C THR A 439 -8.61 16.41 4.24
N GLN A 440 -9.58 15.50 4.28
CA GLN A 440 -10.17 14.87 3.10
C GLN A 440 -11.50 15.54 2.73
N TYR A 441 -11.83 15.53 1.43
CA TYR A 441 -13.02 16.21 0.88
C TYR A 441 -13.90 15.22 0.08
N PRO A 442 -15.18 15.00 0.44
CA PRO A 442 -16.04 13.99 -0.18
C PRO A 442 -16.36 14.15 -1.67
N HIS A 443 -16.05 15.30 -2.27
CA HIS A 443 -16.22 15.56 -3.71
C HIS A 443 -14.91 15.38 -4.50
N TYR A 444 -13.78 15.14 -3.81
CA TYR A 444 -12.49 14.86 -4.44
C TYR A 444 -12.33 13.35 -4.69
N ALA A 445 -12.16 13.02 -5.97
CA ALA A 445 -11.88 11.68 -6.44
C ALA A 445 -10.37 11.41 -6.58
N ASN A 446 -10.04 10.16 -6.88
CA ASN A 446 -8.71 9.74 -7.32
C ASN A 446 -8.84 8.58 -8.31
N PRO A 447 -7.83 8.32 -9.18
CA PRO A 447 -7.91 7.26 -10.19
C PRO A 447 -8.37 5.91 -9.59
N PRO A 448 -9.39 5.23 -10.17
CA PRO A 448 -10.02 4.04 -9.61
C PRO A 448 -9.20 2.77 -9.89
N THR A 449 -7.92 2.77 -9.52
CA THR A 449 -6.95 1.71 -9.89
C THR A 449 -7.26 0.35 -9.28
N LEU A 450 -8.05 0.28 -8.18
CA LEU A 450 -8.54 -0.98 -7.62
C LEU A 450 -9.28 -1.84 -8.67
N PHE A 451 -9.91 -1.22 -9.68
CA PHE A 451 -10.61 -1.93 -10.75
C PHE A 451 -9.65 -2.73 -11.67
N PHE A 452 -8.36 -2.40 -11.73
CA PHE A 452 -7.37 -3.25 -12.41
C PHE A 452 -7.27 -4.62 -11.74
N VAL A 453 -7.33 -4.63 -10.42
CA VAL A 453 -7.20 -5.83 -9.60
C VAL A 453 -8.46 -6.68 -9.73
N ILE A 454 -9.63 -6.04 -9.79
CA ILE A 454 -10.90 -6.72 -10.08
C ILE A 454 -10.87 -7.38 -11.47
N HIS A 455 -10.33 -6.70 -12.49
CA HIS A 455 -10.10 -7.32 -13.80
C HIS A 455 -9.23 -8.58 -13.71
N SER A 456 -8.10 -8.50 -13.00
CA SER A 456 -7.22 -9.66 -12.80
C SER A 456 -7.93 -10.79 -12.05
N PHE A 457 -8.75 -10.47 -11.05
CA PHE A 457 -9.53 -11.47 -10.33
C PHE A 457 -10.56 -12.18 -11.24
N LEU A 458 -11.23 -11.44 -12.13
CA LEU A 458 -12.14 -12.03 -13.13
C LEU A 458 -11.40 -12.97 -14.08
N ASP A 459 -10.20 -12.60 -14.54
CA ASP A 459 -9.36 -13.47 -15.37
C ASP A 459 -8.99 -14.77 -14.62
N LYS A 460 -8.64 -14.66 -13.34
CA LYS A 460 -8.34 -15.80 -12.47
C LYS A 460 -9.56 -16.70 -12.24
N ILE A 461 -10.76 -16.14 -12.07
CA ILE A 461 -12.02 -16.92 -12.01
C ILE A 461 -12.22 -17.70 -13.31
N ALA A 462 -12.04 -17.06 -14.47
CA ALA A 462 -12.22 -17.70 -15.77
C ALA A 462 -11.19 -18.83 -15.99
N ALA A 463 -9.93 -18.60 -15.63
CA ALA A 463 -8.86 -19.59 -15.70
C ALA A 463 -9.14 -20.79 -14.78
N ALA A 464 -9.53 -20.54 -13.52
CA ALA A 464 -9.89 -21.59 -12.56
C ALA A 464 -11.07 -22.45 -13.06
N LYS A 465 -12.14 -21.82 -13.58
CA LYS A 465 -13.27 -22.55 -14.18
C LYS A 465 -12.87 -23.41 -15.38
N SER A 466 -11.82 -23.01 -16.09
CA SER A 466 -11.30 -23.72 -17.25
C SER A 466 -10.26 -24.81 -16.88
N GLY A 467 -10.02 -25.03 -15.59
CA GLY A 467 -9.04 -26.02 -15.10
C GLY A 467 -7.58 -25.62 -15.32
N GLN A 468 -7.31 -24.34 -15.60
CA GLN A 468 -5.93 -23.84 -15.73
C GLN A 468 -5.30 -23.61 -14.36
N GLN A 469 -3.99 -23.77 -14.27
CA GLN A 469 -3.24 -23.39 -13.07
C GLN A 469 -3.32 -21.88 -12.88
N VAL A 470 -3.71 -21.45 -11.68
CA VAL A 470 -3.87 -20.03 -11.34
C VAL A 470 -2.78 -19.62 -10.36
N LEU A 471 -2.01 -18.59 -10.72
CA LEU A 471 -1.06 -17.99 -9.78
C LEU A 471 -1.79 -17.37 -8.60
N GLY A 472 -1.26 -17.57 -7.40
CA GLY A 472 -1.79 -17.02 -6.16
C GLY A 472 -2.97 -17.78 -5.55
N SER A 473 -3.28 -18.98 -6.08
CA SER A 473 -4.30 -19.88 -5.55
C SER A 473 -3.72 -21.04 -4.71
N ASP A 474 -2.49 -20.90 -4.19
CA ASP A 474 -1.82 -21.95 -3.41
C ASP A 474 -2.51 -22.22 -2.06
N ASN A 475 -3.32 -21.27 -1.57
CA ASN A 475 -4.16 -21.48 -0.40
C ASN A 475 -5.28 -22.48 -0.73
N ALA A 476 -5.13 -23.73 -0.27
CA ALA A 476 -6.12 -24.79 -0.48
C ALA A 476 -7.51 -24.45 0.08
N ASN A 477 -7.60 -23.51 1.04
CA ASN A 477 -8.84 -23.01 1.62
C ASN A 477 -9.24 -21.62 1.09
N GLY A 478 -8.64 -21.21 -0.03
CA GLY A 478 -8.83 -19.88 -0.60
C GLY A 478 -10.05 -19.76 -1.50
N VAL A 479 -10.41 -18.52 -1.81
CA VAL A 479 -11.64 -18.17 -2.54
C VAL A 479 -11.67 -18.80 -3.94
N LEU A 480 -10.51 -18.96 -4.60
CA LEU A 480 -10.42 -19.59 -5.92
C LEU A 480 -10.43 -21.13 -5.90
N ALA A 481 -10.26 -21.78 -4.74
CA ALA A 481 -10.39 -23.23 -4.64
C ALA A 481 -11.85 -23.69 -4.83
N ASN A 482 -12.81 -22.77 -4.65
CA ASN A 482 -14.23 -23.01 -4.88
C ASN A 482 -14.81 -21.93 -5.81
N PRO A 483 -15.14 -22.27 -7.08
CA PRO A 483 -15.73 -21.31 -8.02
C PRO A 483 -16.99 -20.60 -7.52
N ASP A 484 -17.81 -21.27 -6.70
CA ASP A 484 -19.03 -20.66 -6.13
C ASP A 484 -18.69 -19.63 -5.05
N ALA A 485 -17.63 -19.86 -4.26
CA ALA A 485 -17.15 -18.90 -3.26
C ALA A 485 -16.57 -17.64 -3.93
N ALA A 486 -15.83 -17.81 -5.03
CA ALA A 486 -15.32 -16.68 -5.82
C ALA A 486 -16.44 -15.84 -6.44
N LEU A 487 -17.48 -16.49 -6.98
CA LEU A 487 -18.66 -15.79 -7.48
C LEU A 487 -19.45 -15.14 -6.35
N GLN A 488 -19.56 -15.77 -5.19
CA GLN A 488 -20.26 -15.19 -4.05
C GLN A 488 -19.55 -13.94 -3.53
N TYR A 489 -18.23 -13.98 -3.36
CA TYR A 489 -17.44 -12.79 -3.02
C TYR A 489 -17.70 -11.65 -4.01
N LEU A 490 -17.73 -11.96 -5.31
CA LEU A 490 -18.01 -10.97 -6.35
C LEU A 490 -19.44 -10.40 -6.25
N ARG A 491 -20.43 -11.23 -5.93
CA ARG A 491 -21.82 -10.77 -5.69
C ARG A 491 -21.91 -9.83 -4.49
N ASP A 492 -21.18 -10.12 -3.42
CA ASP A 492 -21.18 -9.29 -2.21
C ASP A 492 -20.48 -7.94 -2.44
N LEU A 493 -19.40 -7.95 -3.23
CA LEU A 493 -18.65 -6.74 -3.57
C LEU A 493 -19.33 -5.88 -4.64
N TYR A 494 -20.12 -6.47 -5.55
CA TYR A 494 -20.69 -5.79 -6.71
C TYR A 494 -21.56 -4.55 -6.37
N PRO A 495 -22.46 -4.57 -5.36
CA PRO A 495 -23.21 -3.38 -4.96
C PRO A 495 -22.31 -2.22 -4.52
N LEU A 496 -21.18 -2.51 -3.86
CA LEU A 496 -20.23 -1.49 -3.41
C LEU A 496 -19.48 -0.88 -4.60
N LEU A 497 -19.05 -1.71 -5.55
CA LEU A 497 -18.42 -1.27 -6.80
C LEU A 497 -19.38 -0.40 -7.63
N LYS A 498 -20.65 -0.81 -7.72
CA LYS A 498 -21.69 -0.06 -8.42
C LYS A 498 -21.92 1.31 -7.77
N LYS A 499 -22.04 1.36 -6.44
CA LYS A 499 -22.18 2.63 -5.71
C LYS A 499 -20.99 3.56 -5.96
N HIS A 500 -19.77 3.05 -5.84
CA HIS A 500 -18.56 3.85 -6.09
C HIS A 500 -18.48 4.33 -7.55
N PHE A 501 -18.85 3.49 -8.52
CA PHE A 501 -18.96 3.87 -9.93
C PHE A 501 -19.98 4.98 -10.18
N GLU A 502 -21.16 4.87 -9.59
CA GLU A 502 -22.22 5.88 -9.72
C GLU A 502 -21.83 7.20 -9.04
N TRP A 503 -21.21 7.13 -7.86
CA TRP A 503 -20.63 8.29 -7.17
C TRP A 503 -19.63 9.03 -8.05
N PHE A 504 -18.68 8.28 -8.64
CA PHE A 504 -17.64 8.84 -9.48
C PHE A 504 -18.24 9.51 -10.72
N ARG A 505 -19.17 8.83 -11.40
CA ARG A 505 -19.88 9.39 -12.57
C ARG A 505 -20.66 10.65 -12.27
N LYS A 506 -21.27 10.72 -11.09
CA LYS A 506 -22.06 11.87 -10.66
C LYS A 506 -21.17 13.05 -10.29
N THR A 507 -20.19 12.83 -9.41
CA THR A 507 -19.39 13.92 -8.81
C THR A 507 -18.33 14.48 -9.76
N GLN A 508 -17.83 13.66 -10.69
CA GLN A 508 -16.80 14.07 -11.65
C GLN A 508 -17.38 14.36 -13.05
N ALA A 509 -18.70 14.51 -13.18
CA ALA A 509 -19.32 14.87 -14.45
C ALA A 509 -18.81 16.25 -14.94
N GLY A 510 -18.51 16.37 -16.22
CA GLY A 510 -18.18 17.62 -16.89
C GLY A 510 -19.39 18.26 -17.57
N ASP A 511 -19.30 19.56 -17.84
CA ASP A 511 -20.39 20.27 -18.52
C ASP A 511 -20.31 20.14 -20.04
N LEU A 512 -21.21 19.34 -20.60
CA LEU A 512 -21.38 19.13 -22.04
C LEU A 512 -22.55 19.89 -22.65
N LYS A 513 -23.33 20.62 -21.84
CA LYS A 513 -24.63 21.20 -22.24
C LYS A 513 -24.59 22.71 -22.36
N SER A 514 -23.81 23.38 -21.52
CA SER A 514 -23.73 24.84 -21.53
C SER A 514 -22.85 25.40 -22.65
N TYR A 515 -21.99 24.55 -23.23
CA TYR A 515 -21.00 24.92 -24.24
C TYR A 515 -21.24 24.21 -25.57
N ASP A 516 -20.85 24.82 -26.69
CA ASP A 516 -20.90 24.14 -27.99
C ASP A 516 -19.77 23.13 -28.10
N ARG A 517 -20.14 21.84 -28.14
CA ARG A 517 -19.19 20.71 -28.12
C ARG A 517 -19.60 19.61 -29.09
N PRO A 518 -18.66 19.13 -29.92
CA PRO A 518 -18.88 17.96 -30.76
C PRO A 518 -18.81 16.70 -29.89
N ALA A 519 -19.94 16.23 -29.35
CA ALA A 519 -19.97 15.02 -28.52
C ALA A 519 -21.01 14.03 -29.05
N PHE A 520 -20.59 12.79 -29.34
CA PHE A 520 -21.51 11.68 -29.60
C PHE A 520 -22.53 11.48 -28.47
N SER A 521 -22.11 11.60 -27.21
CA SER A 521 -22.97 11.56 -26.03
C SER A 521 -22.89 12.86 -25.22
N LYS A 522 -24.04 13.50 -24.97
CA LYS A 522 -24.16 14.66 -24.08
C LYS A 522 -24.18 14.31 -22.57
N LYS A 523 -23.77 13.09 -22.21
CA LYS A 523 -23.70 12.60 -20.83
C LYS A 523 -22.30 12.14 -20.41
N GLU A 524 -21.48 11.68 -21.35
CA GLU A 524 -20.18 11.09 -21.04
C GLU A 524 -19.07 12.10 -21.32
N GLY A 525 -18.84 12.98 -20.35
CA GLY A 525 -17.72 13.92 -20.33
C GLY A 525 -17.41 14.20 -18.87
N TYR A 526 -16.13 14.30 -18.53
CA TYR A 526 -15.70 14.24 -17.15
C TYR A 526 -14.64 15.29 -16.83
N ARG A 527 -14.73 15.87 -15.64
CA ARG A 527 -13.80 16.89 -15.14
C ARG A 527 -13.39 16.56 -13.71
N TRP A 528 -12.10 16.62 -13.43
CA TRP A 528 -11.57 16.45 -12.08
C TRP A 528 -11.95 17.68 -11.24
N ARG A 529 -12.42 17.45 -10.00
CA ARG A 529 -12.63 18.51 -9.01
C ARG A 529 -11.34 18.84 -8.25
N GLY A 530 -11.26 20.04 -7.69
CA GLY A 530 -10.12 20.49 -6.88
C GLY A 530 -8.95 21.06 -7.69
N SER A 531 -9.21 21.52 -8.92
CA SER A 531 -8.18 22.16 -9.74
C SER A 531 -7.75 23.50 -9.13
N THR A 532 -6.45 23.77 -9.18
CA THR A 532 -5.86 25.05 -8.79
C THR A 532 -4.99 25.57 -9.94
N LYS A 533 -4.46 26.78 -9.80
CA LYS A 533 -3.55 27.36 -10.82
C LYS A 533 -2.27 26.55 -11.05
N THR A 534 -1.86 25.74 -10.08
CA THR A 534 -0.57 25.04 -10.12
C THR A 534 -0.71 23.53 -10.05
N HIS A 535 -1.82 23.02 -9.49
CA HIS A 535 -1.98 21.59 -9.21
C HIS A 535 -3.39 21.07 -9.43
N LEU A 536 -3.48 19.78 -9.75
CA LEU A 536 -4.70 18.97 -9.79
C LEU A 536 -4.48 17.62 -9.08
N LEU A 537 -4.43 17.66 -7.74
CA LEU A 537 -4.07 16.52 -6.87
C LEU A 537 -5.02 15.31 -7.01
N THR A 538 -6.28 15.56 -7.35
CA THR A 538 -7.30 14.53 -7.55
C THR A 538 -7.04 13.66 -8.77
N SER A 539 -6.22 14.11 -9.72
CA SER A 539 -5.81 13.28 -10.85
C SER A 539 -4.73 12.25 -10.50
N GLY A 540 -4.02 12.44 -9.38
CA GLY A 540 -2.80 11.70 -9.03
C GLY A 540 -1.56 12.15 -9.81
N LEU A 541 -1.69 13.09 -10.74
CA LEU A 541 -0.61 13.70 -11.51
C LEU A 541 -0.52 15.20 -11.15
N ASP A 542 -0.09 15.45 -9.91
CA ASP A 542 -0.29 16.70 -9.17
C ASP A 542 0.04 17.97 -9.95
N ASP A 543 1.27 18.11 -10.47
CA ASP A 543 1.76 19.29 -11.18
C ASP A 543 1.74 19.14 -12.71
N TYR A 544 1.12 18.09 -13.25
CA TYR A 544 1.01 17.90 -14.70
C TYR A 544 0.27 19.10 -15.33
N PRO A 545 0.79 19.72 -16.40
CA PRO A 545 0.15 20.89 -17.00
C PRO A 545 -1.30 20.62 -17.46
N ARG A 546 -2.23 21.45 -16.98
CA ARG A 546 -3.67 21.43 -17.30
C ARG A 546 -4.07 22.76 -17.95
N PRO A 547 -5.29 22.88 -18.53
CA PRO A 547 -5.79 24.17 -19.01
C PRO A 547 -5.61 25.30 -18.00
N GLN A 548 -5.22 26.50 -18.46
CA GLN A 548 -5.00 27.67 -17.63
C GLN A 548 -5.67 28.92 -18.23
N PRO A 549 -6.33 29.76 -17.42
CA PRO A 549 -6.66 29.52 -16.00
C PRO A 549 -7.67 28.36 -15.83
N PRO A 550 -7.81 27.78 -14.62
CA PRO A 550 -8.77 26.70 -14.41
C PRO A 550 -10.20 27.15 -14.74
N HIS A 551 -10.97 26.32 -15.44
CA HIS A 551 -12.29 26.69 -15.95
C HIS A 551 -13.36 25.61 -15.67
N PRO A 552 -14.60 25.98 -15.28
CA PRO A 552 -15.69 25.01 -15.05
C PRO A 552 -16.00 24.11 -16.26
N GLY A 553 -15.78 24.63 -17.46
CA GLY A 553 -15.89 23.94 -18.75
C GLY A 553 -14.70 23.05 -19.13
N GLU A 554 -13.77 22.76 -18.25
CA GLU A 554 -12.73 21.75 -18.54
C GLU A 554 -13.34 20.36 -18.71
N LEU A 555 -12.72 19.53 -19.55
CA LEU A 555 -12.90 18.08 -19.60
C LEU A 555 -11.52 17.42 -19.64
N HIS A 556 -11.31 16.39 -18.83
CA HIS A 556 -10.00 15.76 -18.67
C HIS A 556 -9.94 14.39 -19.33
N VAL A 557 -8.98 14.20 -20.24
CA VAL A 557 -8.86 12.98 -21.05
C VAL A 557 -8.48 11.76 -20.21
N ASP A 558 -7.62 11.96 -19.21
CA ASP A 558 -7.19 10.92 -18.29
C ASP A 558 -8.35 10.44 -17.42
N LEU A 559 -9.15 11.38 -16.90
CA LEU A 559 -10.37 11.05 -16.17
C LEU A 559 -11.35 10.25 -17.01
N MET A 560 -11.60 10.69 -18.25
CA MET A 560 -12.49 10.00 -19.16
C MET A 560 -11.99 8.59 -19.49
N SER A 561 -10.66 8.44 -19.63
CA SER A 561 -10.01 7.14 -19.83
C SER A 561 -10.18 6.22 -18.62
N TRP A 562 -10.04 6.76 -17.40
CA TRP A 562 -10.33 6.03 -16.17
C TRP A 562 -11.79 5.56 -16.10
N MET A 563 -12.73 6.41 -16.50
CA MET A 563 -14.14 6.05 -16.55
C MET A 563 -14.45 4.97 -17.59
N GLY A 564 -13.76 4.97 -18.73
CA GLY A 564 -13.87 3.89 -19.70
C GLY A 564 -13.39 2.55 -19.12
N MET A 565 -12.23 2.54 -18.47
CA MET A 565 -11.68 1.35 -17.82
C MET A 565 -12.60 0.83 -16.71
N MET A 566 -13.08 1.72 -15.83
CA MET A 566 -14.00 1.38 -14.75
C MET A 566 -15.33 0.84 -15.29
N THR A 567 -15.88 1.45 -16.35
CA THR A 567 -17.10 0.98 -17.02
C THR A 567 -16.92 -0.41 -17.60
N ARG A 568 -15.77 -0.69 -18.24
CA ARG A 568 -15.46 -2.01 -18.78
C ARG A 568 -15.36 -3.06 -17.67
N ALA A 569 -14.76 -2.73 -16.54
CA ALA A 569 -14.75 -3.61 -15.36
C ALA A 569 -16.17 -3.92 -14.91
N MET A 570 -17.02 -2.91 -14.73
CA MET A 570 -18.42 -3.09 -14.35
C MET A 570 -19.20 -3.96 -15.35
N LYS A 571 -19.00 -3.74 -16.66
CA LYS A 571 -19.57 -4.60 -17.71
C LYS A 571 -19.15 -6.05 -17.57
N ARG A 572 -17.87 -6.32 -17.33
CA ARG A 572 -17.33 -7.69 -17.18
C ARG A 572 -17.86 -8.37 -15.90
N ILE A 573 -17.96 -7.64 -14.79
CA ILE A 573 -18.54 -8.15 -13.54
C ILE A 573 -20.01 -8.51 -13.76
N ALA A 574 -20.81 -7.58 -14.28
CA ALA A 574 -22.22 -7.80 -14.57
C ALA A 574 -22.43 -9.01 -15.50
N THR A 575 -21.61 -9.13 -16.55
CA THR A 575 -21.65 -10.31 -17.43
C THR A 575 -21.32 -11.61 -16.68
N THR A 576 -20.31 -11.60 -15.82
CA THR A 576 -19.89 -12.77 -15.03
C THR A 576 -20.95 -13.19 -14.01
N LEU A 577 -21.67 -12.22 -13.44
CA LEU A 577 -22.76 -12.44 -12.48
C LEU A 577 -24.12 -12.69 -13.16
N THR A 578 -24.20 -12.57 -14.49
CA THR A 578 -25.46 -12.68 -15.26
C THR A 578 -26.45 -11.54 -14.97
N GLU A 579 -25.95 -10.36 -14.60
CA GLU A 579 -26.72 -9.11 -14.45
C GLU A 579 -26.90 -8.45 -15.83
N THR A 580 -27.79 -9.00 -16.66
CA THR A 580 -27.88 -8.68 -18.11
C THR A 580 -28.23 -7.22 -18.40
N ASP A 581 -29.10 -6.60 -17.59
CA ASP A 581 -29.53 -5.22 -17.78
C ASP A 581 -28.41 -4.22 -17.46
N ASP A 582 -27.67 -4.49 -16.38
CA ASP A 582 -26.50 -3.73 -16.00
C ASP A 582 -25.40 -3.89 -17.07
N ALA A 583 -25.13 -5.11 -17.53
CA ALA A 583 -24.15 -5.36 -18.59
C ALA A 583 -24.46 -4.58 -19.89
N SER A 584 -25.74 -4.56 -20.30
CA SER A 584 -26.20 -3.78 -21.46
C SER A 584 -26.05 -2.27 -21.25
N THR A 585 -26.33 -1.79 -20.04
CA THR A 585 -26.16 -0.39 -19.66
C THR A 585 -24.69 0.03 -19.72
N TYR A 586 -23.79 -0.73 -19.10
CA TYR A 586 -22.36 -0.46 -19.15
C TYR A 586 -21.78 -0.56 -20.56
N ALA A 587 -22.28 -1.47 -21.41
CA ALA A 587 -21.87 -1.53 -22.81
C ALA A 587 -22.18 -0.24 -23.60
N LYS A 588 -23.36 0.37 -23.35
CA LYS A 588 -23.73 1.65 -23.97
C LYS A 588 -22.87 2.80 -23.47
N ILE A 589 -22.58 2.82 -22.18
CA ILE A 589 -21.72 3.85 -21.54
C ILE A 589 -20.29 3.73 -22.09
N GLU A 590 -19.73 2.54 -22.14
CA GLU A 590 -18.37 2.30 -22.66
C GLU A 590 -18.26 2.75 -24.12
N ASN A 591 -19.22 2.40 -24.97
CA ASN A 591 -19.25 2.85 -26.35
C ASN A 591 -19.35 4.39 -26.45
N ALA A 592 -20.17 5.03 -25.61
CA ALA A 592 -20.26 6.48 -25.58
C ALA A 592 -18.96 7.14 -25.14
N ILE A 593 -18.26 6.58 -24.14
CA ILE A 593 -16.94 7.06 -23.70
C ILE A 593 -15.91 6.91 -24.82
N ILE A 594 -15.80 5.74 -25.46
CA ILE A 594 -14.83 5.51 -26.54
C ILE A 594 -15.03 6.51 -27.68
N ARG A 595 -16.27 6.75 -28.11
CA ARG A 595 -16.54 7.71 -29.20
C ARG A 595 -16.28 9.15 -28.80
N ASN A 596 -16.66 9.53 -27.58
CA ASN A 596 -16.40 10.89 -27.09
C ASN A 596 -14.91 11.15 -26.81
N LEU A 597 -14.07 10.12 -26.57
CA LEU A 597 -12.62 10.33 -26.50
C LEU A 597 -12.09 10.88 -27.83
N ASP A 598 -12.55 10.36 -28.96
CA ASP A 598 -12.18 10.92 -30.27
C ASP A 598 -12.86 12.27 -30.50
N ASP A 599 -14.17 12.37 -30.28
CA ASP A 599 -14.90 13.59 -30.61
C ASP A 599 -14.48 14.81 -29.76
N LEU A 600 -14.13 14.61 -28.49
CA LEU A 600 -13.85 15.69 -27.52
C LEU A 600 -12.37 15.87 -27.17
N HIS A 601 -11.51 14.90 -27.43
CA HIS A 601 -10.14 14.94 -26.95
C HIS A 601 -9.08 14.71 -28.03
N TRP A 602 -9.44 14.22 -29.22
CA TRP A 602 -8.46 14.04 -30.29
C TRP A 602 -8.17 15.33 -31.05
N SER A 603 -6.92 15.79 -31.01
CA SER A 603 -6.44 16.89 -31.86
C SER A 603 -5.81 16.32 -33.13
N ALA A 604 -6.41 16.61 -34.29
CA ALA A 604 -5.85 16.22 -35.58
C ALA A 604 -4.54 16.95 -35.89
N ASP A 605 -4.42 18.21 -35.47
CA ASP A 605 -3.24 19.04 -35.71
C ASP A 605 -2.06 18.59 -34.86
N GLU A 606 -2.31 18.22 -33.60
CA GLU A 606 -1.29 17.75 -32.68
C GLU A 606 -1.03 16.25 -32.76
N GLN A 607 -1.88 15.50 -33.46
CA GLN A 607 -1.90 14.03 -33.52
C GLN A 607 -1.83 13.39 -32.14
N ALA A 608 -2.57 13.95 -31.18
CA ALA A 608 -2.55 13.52 -29.79
C ALA A 608 -3.91 13.73 -29.13
N TYR A 609 -4.17 12.94 -28.09
CA TYR A 609 -5.27 13.22 -27.18
C TYR A 609 -4.88 14.32 -26.17
N CYS A 610 -5.82 15.23 -25.90
CA CYS A 610 -5.60 16.44 -25.12
C CYS A 610 -6.74 16.67 -24.12
N ASP A 611 -6.45 17.39 -23.04
CA ASP A 611 -7.51 17.95 -22.22
C ASP A 611 -8.29 18.99 -23.06
N ALA A 612 -9.56 19.18 -22.72
CA ALA A 612 -10.41 20.16 -23.38
C ALA A 612 -10.84 21.25 -22.41
N THR A 613 -11.09 22.43 -22.94
CA THR A 613 -11.67 23.57 -22.25
C THR A 613 -12.65 24.28 -23.19
N VAL A 614 -12.99 25.53 -22.89
CA VAL A 614 -13.64 26.45 -23.82
C VAL A 614 -12.80 27.69 -24.03
N ASP A 615 -12.91 28.28 -25.22
CA ASP A 615 -12.26 29.54 -25.54
C ASP A 615 -13.10 30.76 -25.10
N GLU A 616 -12.66 31.96 -25.46
CA GLU A 616 -13.35 33.22 -25.15
C GLU A 616 -14.74 33.37 -25.79
N TYR A 617 -15.08 32.50 -26.75
CA TYR A 617 -16.39 32.45 -27.42
C TYR A 617 -17.26 31.29 -26.91
N GLU A 618 -16.85 30.62 -25.83
CA GLU A 618 -17.53 29.44 -25.26
C GLU A 618 -17.54 28.22 -26.22
N GLU A 619 -16.63 28.22 -27.21
CA GLU A 619 -16.46 27.12 -28.15
C GLU A 619 -15.44 26.10 -27.64
N HIS A 620 -15.61 24.84 -28.04
CA HIS A 620 -14.71 23.75 -27.65
C HIS A 620 -13.26 23.99 -28.11
N ALA A 621 -12.32 23.97 -27.15
CA ALA A 621 -10.89 24.11 -27.42
C ALA A 621 -10.09 22.98 -26.77
N LEU A 622 -8.98 22.58 -27.42
CA LEU A 622 -8.07 21.54 -26.92
C LEU A 622 -6.77 22.16 -26.41
N VAL A 623 -6.31 21.68 -25.25
CA VAL A 623 -5.04 22.09 -24.62
C VAL A 623 -4.12 20.88 -24.55
N CYS A 624 -3.12 20.88 -25.44
CA CYS A 624 -2.31 19.70 -25.73
C CYS A 624 -0.94 19.74 -25.06
N HIS A 625 -0.89 19.31 -23.80
CA HIS A 625 0.38 18.98 -23.13
C HIS A 625 0.70 17.49 -23.37
N LYS A 626 1.52 17.20 -24.38
CA LYS A 626 1.82 15.81 -24.79
C LYS A 626 2.60 15.10 -23.67
N GLY A 627 2.05 13.98 -23.19
CA GLY A 627 2.64 13.23 -22.07
C GLY A 627 1.73 12.11 -21.62
N TYR A 628 1.81 11.72 -20.35
CA TYR A 628 1.03 10.61 -19.81
C TYR A 628 -0.48 10.78 -20.05
N ILE A 629 -1.05 11.97 -19.90
CA ILE A 629 -2.50 12.15 -20.12
C ILE A 629 -2.87 11.88 -21.59
N SER A 630 -2.02 12.24 -22.55
CA SER A 630 -2.25 11.95 -23.98
C SER A 630 -2.21 10.45 -24.29
N LEU A 631 -1.55 9.66 -23.45
CA LEU A 631 -1.48 8.21 -23.57
C LEU A 631 -2.59 7.48 -22.81
N SER A 632 -3.43 8.20 -22.05
CA SER A 632 -4.41 7.55 -21.17
C SER A 632 -5.44 6.70 -21.89
N PRO A 633 -5.95 7.04 -23.09
CA PRO A 633 -6.85 6.14 -23.80
C PRO A 633 -6.17 4.81 -24.14
N PHE A 634 -4.87 4.86 -24.49
CA PHE A 634 -4.08 3.66 -24.78
C PHE A 634 -3.84 2.82 -23.54
N PHE A 635 -3.26 3.39 -22.48
CA PHE A 635 -2.89 2.61 -21.30
C PHE A 635 -4.10 2.15 -20.46
N ALA A 636 -5.28 2.78 -20.63
CA ALA A 636 -6.55 2.31 -20.09
C ALA A 636 -7.17 1.17 -20.93
N GLY A 637 -6.54 0.80 -22.05
CA GLY A 637 -6.96 -0.25 -22.97
C GLY A 637 -8.16 0.13 -23.84
N LEU A 638 -8.43 1.43 -24.05
CA LEU A 638 -9.59 1.91 -24.80
C LEU A 638 -9.34 2.02 -26.31
N ILE A 639 -8.08 1.92 -26.75
CA ILE A 639 -7.69 1.90 -28.16
C ILE A 639 -7.59 0.44 -28.64
N ALA A 640 -8.41 0.07 -29.62
CA ALA A 640 -8.37 -1.26 -30.25
C ALA A 640 -7.14 -1.44 -31.17
N PRO A 641 -6.70 -2.68 -31.47
CA PRO A 641 -5.55 -2.94 -32.35
C PRO A 641 -5.69 -2.38 -33.78
N ASP A 642 -6.91 -2.14 -34.25
CA ASP A 642 -7.27 -1.57 -35.54
C ASP A 642 -7.80 -0.12 -35.46
N HIS A 643 -7.67 0.52 -34.29
CA HIS A 643 -8.10 1.90 -34.08
C HIS A 643 -7.32 2.86 -35.00
N PRO A 644 -7.98 3.84 -35.64
CA PRO A 644 -7.35 4.73 -36.61
C PRO A 644 -6.19 5.54 -36.03
N HIS A 645 -6.25 5.90 -34.74
CA HIS A 645 -5.24 6.72 -34.06
C HIS A 645 -4.14 5.93 -33.33
N LEU A 646 -4.15 4.58 -33.40
CA LEU A 646 -3.14 3.77 -32.71
C LEU A 646 -1.73 4.02 -33.26
N GLY A 647 -1.60 4.27 -34.57
CA GLY A 647 -0.32 4.57 -35.20
C GLY A 647 0.36 5.78 -34.58
N GLU A 648 -0.36 6.89 -34.50
CA GLU A 648 0.07 8.19 -33.97
C GLU A 648 0.37 8.12 -32.48
N VAL A 649 -0.43 7.37 -31.70
CA VAL A 649 -0.13 7.16 -30.28
C VAL A 649 1.18 6.40 -30.10
N LEU A 650 1.43 5.37 -30.92
CA LEU A 650 2.71 4.66 -30.89
C LEU A 650 3.87 5.55 -31.38
N ASP A 651 3.64 6.47 -32.33
CA ASP A 651 4.62 7.50 -32.73
C ASP A 651 5.00 8.40 -31.55
N LEU A 652 4.01 8.90 -30.81
CA LEU A 652 4.24 9.74 -29.65
C LEU A 652 5.02 9.00 -28.54
N ILE A 653 4.65 7.75 -28.24
CA ILE A 653 5.35 6.92 -27.25
C ILE A 653 6.81 6.69 -27.66
N SER A 654 7.06 6.34 -28.93
CA SER A 654 8.39 5.96 -29.43
C SER A 654 9.27 7.13 -29.84
N SER A 655 8.77 8.36 -29.82
CA SER A 655 9.53 9.55 -30.21
C SER A 655 10.56 9.95 -29.14
N PRO A 656 11.86 9.95 -29.44
CA PRO A 656 12.89 10.43 -28.52
C PRO A 656 12.79 11.94 -28.24
N GLU A 657 12.25 12.70 -29.19
CA GLU A 657 12.04 14.15 -29.08
C GLU A 657 10.85 14.50 -28.18
N HIS A 658 9.96 13.54 -27.92
CA HIS A 658 8.83 13.66 -27.00
C HIS A 658 9.05 12.76 -25.78
N LEU A 659 8.49 11.55 -25.78
CA LEU A 659 8.30 10.75 -24.56
C LEU A 659 9.32 9.63 -24.38
N TRP A 660 9.96 9.14 -25.43
CA TRP A 660 10.87 7.99 -25.32
C TRP A 660 12.23 8.41 -24.74
N SER A 661 12.61 7.82 -23.61
CA SER A 661 13.97 7.93 -23.06
C SER A 661 14.65 6.56 -22.95
N PRO A 662 15.99 6.51 -22.82
CA PRO A 662 16.71 5.28 -22.48
C PRO A 662 16.29 4.65 -21.14
N HIS A 663 15.51 5.38 -20.33
CA HIS A 663 15.14 5.02 -18.97
C HIS A 663 13.64 4.71 -18.79
N GLY A 664 12.84 4.92 -19.84
CA GLY A 664 11.39 4.72 -19.84
C GLY A 664 10.65 5.85 -20.57
N ILE A 665 9.33 5.85 -20.50
CA ILE A 665 8.47 6.91 -21.04
C ILE A 665 8.45 8.08 -20.06
N ARG A 666 8.78 9.28 -20.54
CA ARG A 666 8.73 10.54 -19.79
C ARG A 666 7.29 10.89 -19.45
N SER A 667 7.09 11.50 -18.28
CA SER A 667 5.76 12.02 -17.88
C SER A 667 5.26 13.11 -18.82
N LEU A 668 6.14 14.03 -19.22
CA LEU A 668 5.83 15.13 -20.13
C LEU A 668 6.84 15.15 -21.29
N SER A 669 6.38 15.58 -22.47
CA SER A 669 7.19 15.76 -23.67
C SER A 669 8.32 16.77 -23.46
N GLN A 670 9.53 16.46 -23.96
CA GLN A 670 10.65 17.41 -23.97
C GLN A 670 10.38 18.68 -24.78
N GLN A 671 9.43 18.64 -25.72
CA GLN A 671 9.00 19.82 -26.48
C GLN A 671 8.00 20.71 -25.72
N ASP A 672 7.47 20.25 -24.58
CA ASP A 672 6.55 21.07 -23.79
C ASP A 672 7.32 22.20 -23.08
N ALA A 673 6.78 23.42 -23.11
CA ALA A 673 7.44 24.58 -22.50
C ALA A 673 7.60 24.45 -20.98
N LEU A 674 6.82 23.59 -20.33
CA LEU A 674 6.87 23.34 -18.88
C LEU A 674 7.73 22.11 -18.52
N TYR A 675 8.37 21.47 -19.50
CA TYR A 675 9.26 20.35 -19.26
C TYR A 675 10.40 20.70 -18.29
N GLY A 676 10.54 19.94 -17.20
CA GLY A 676 11.61 20.15 -16.22
C GLY A 676 11.44 21.38 -15.32
N THR A 677 10.29 22.06 -15.36
CA THR A 677 10.04 23.32 -14.60
C THR A 677 9.40 23.08 -13.23
N GLU A 678 9.39 24.13 -12.39
CA GLU A 678 8.75 24.15 -11.07
C GLU A 678 9.21 22.99 -10.16
N GLU A 679 8.27 22.26 -9.55
CA GLU A 679 8.59 21.08 -8.75
C GLU A 679 9.11 19.93 -9.61
N ASN A 680 8.80 19.90 -10.90
CA ASN A 680 9.20 18.85 -11.81
C ASN A 680 8.89 17.44 -11.28
N TYR A 681 7.64 17.24 -10.85
CA TYR A 681 7.18 15.96 -10.30
C TYR A 681 6.62 15.07 -11.43
N TRP A 682 5.60 15.57 -12.15
CA TRP A 682 4.99 14.96 -13.33
C TRP A 682 5.31 15.72 -14.63
N ARG A 683 6.37 16.53 -14.63
CA ARG A 683 6.80 17.38 -15.78
C ARG A 683 8.08 16.92 -16.49
N SER A 684 8.53 15.71 -16.25
CA SER A 684 9.65 15.06 -16.97
C SER A 684 9.92 13.63 -16.48
N PRO A 685 9.89 13.33 -15.16
CA PRO A 685 10.38 12.07 -14.64
C PRO A 685 9.66 10.84 -15.19
N VAL A 686 10.36 9.70 -15.16
CA VAL A 686 9.82 8.38 -15.50
C VAL A 686 9.21 7.77 -14.25
N TRP A 687 7.95 7.31 -14.39
CA TRP A 687 7.16 6.73 -13.30
C TRP A 687 6.73 5.32 -13.68
N LEU A 688 7.05 4.36 -12.83
CA LEU A 688 6.72 2.94 -13.04
C LEU A 688 5.22 2.62 -13.20
N PRO A 689 4.25 3.26 -12.52
CA PRO A 689 2.84 2.86 -12.62
C PRO A 689 2.30 3.06 -14.04
N ILE A 690 2.54 4.24 -14.63
CA ILE A 690 2.09 4.52 -16.01
C ILE A 690 2.91 3.72 -17.03
N ASN A 691 4.23 3.62 -16.83
CA ASN A 691 5.09 2.82 -17.71
C ASN A 691 4.71 1.34 -17.72
N TYR A 692 4.32 0.76 -16.59
CA TYR A 692 3.81 -0.60 -16.50
C TYR A 692 2.52 -0.77 -17.34
N LEU A 693 1.58 0.18 -17.25
CA LEU A 693 0.36 0.13 -18.06
C LEU A 693 0.66 0.24 -19.56
N VAL A 694 1.59 1.11 -19.95
CA VAL A 694 2.06 1.21 -21.36
C VAL A 694 2.69 -0.11 -21.81
N VAL A 695 3.58 -0.71 -21.03
CA VAL A 695 4.19 -2.02 -21.34
C VAL A 695 3.12 -3.11 -21.49
N LYS A 696 2.12 -3.14 -20.60
CA LYS A 696 1.00 -4.08 -20.66
C LYS A 696 0.20 -3.93 -21.95
N GLU A 697 -0.15 -2.71 -22.34
CA GLU A 697 -0.94 -2.50 -23.56
C GLU A 697 -0.12 -2.67 -24.85
N LEU A 698 1.19 -2.42 -24.82
CA LEU A 698 2.10 -2.83 -25.89
C LEU A 698 2.15 -4.35 -26.05
N LEU A 699 2.16 -5.12 -24.96
CA LEU A 699 2.07 -6.58 -25.00
C LEU A 699 0.74 -7.05 -25.60
N ASN A 700 -0.38 -6.45 -25.17
CA ASN A 700 -1.70 -6.75 -25.72
C ASN A 700 -1.74 -6.48 -27.23
N THR A 701 -1.22 -5.33 -27.66
CA THR A 701 -1.14 -4.96 -29.08
C THR A 701 -0.22 -5.89 -29.88
N ALA A 702 0.90 -6.31 -29.30
CA ALA A 702 1.84 -7.25 -29.92
C ALA A 702 1.26 -8.67 -30.04
N SER A 703 0.33 -9.03 -29.15
CA SER A 703 -0.33 -10.35 -29.12
C SER A 703 -1.58 -10.41 -30.00
N ALA A 704 -2.16 -9.26 -30.34
CA ALA A 704 -3.33 -9.16 -31.21
C ALA A 704 -2.93 -9.03 -32.69
N SER A 705 -3.74 -9.59 -33.58
CA SER A 705 -3.60 -9.33 -35.02
C SER A 705 -3.98 -7.89 -35.33
N GLY A 706 -3.11 -7.16 -36.03
CA GLY A 706 -3.37 -5.78 -36.41
C GLY A 706 -2.18 -5.13 -37.14
N PRO A 707 -2.38 -3.96 -37.77
CA PRO A 707 -1.35 -3.29 -38.57
C PRO A 707 -0.11 -2.89 -37.75
N HIS A 708 -0.28 -2.66 -36.44
CA HIS A 708 0.79 -2.20 -35.56
C HIS A 708 1.42 -3.31 -34.69
N GLN A 709 1.04 -4.58 -34.90
CA GLN A 709 1.50 -5.72 -34.09
C GLN A 709 3.04 -5.80 -33.99
N LYS A 710 3.74 -5.77 -35.14
CA LYS A 710 5.21 -5.87 -35.20
C LYS A 710 5.88 -4.69 -34.50
N ARG A 711 5.33 -3.49 -34.68
CA ARG A 711 5.83 -2.25 -34.06
C ARG A 711 5.70 -2.32 -32.55
N ALA A 712 4.53 -2.70 -32.05
CA ALA A 712 4.28 -2.85 -30.63
C ALA A 712 5.19 -3.92 -29.99
N ALA A 713 5.44 -5.03 -30.68
CA ALA A 713 6.36 -6.08 -30.20
C ALA A 713 7.79 -5.55 -29.99
N LYS A 714 8.30 -4.73 -30.92
CA LYS A 714 9.62 -4.10 -30.77
C LYS A 714 9.64 -3.13 -29.59
N MET A 715 8.68 -2.21 -29.52
CA MET A 715 8.58 -1.21 -28.45
C MET A 715 8.43 -1.86 -27.07
N TYR A 716 7.63 -2.92 -26.98
CA TYR A 716 7.45 -3.73 -25.77
C TYR A 716 8.78 -4.27 -25.25
N THR A 717 9.55 -4.95 -26.11
CA THR A 717 10.84 -5.56 -25.74
C THR A 717 11.85 -4.50 -25.29
N GLU A 718 11.95 -3.40 -26.02
CA GLU A 718 12.88 -2.30 -25.70
C GLU A 718 12.50 -1.58 -24.40
N LEU A 719 11.22 -1.22 -24.23
CA LEU A 719 10.74 -0.49 -23.06
C LEU A 719 10.89 -1.33 -21.77
N ARG A 720 10.55 -2.62 -21.83
CA ARG A 720 10.78 -3.55 -20.71
C ARG A 720 12.23 -3.52 -20.25
N LYS A 721 13.16 -3.64 -21.20
CA LYS A 721 14.60 -3.65 -20.91
C LYS A 721 15.04 -2.32 -20.29
N ASN A 722 14.63 -1.19 -20.85
CA ASN A 722 15.00 0.14 -20.37
C ASN A 722 14.54 0.38 -18.91
N LEU A 723 13.30 0.00 -18.59
CA LEU A 723 12.74 0.15 -17.25
C LEU A 723 13.46 -0.74 -16.24
N VAL A 724 13.63 -2.04 -16.55
CA VAL A 724 14.29 -2.98 -15.63
C VAL A 724 15.75 -2.59 -15.40
N ASP A 725 16.49 -2.22 -16.45
CA ASP A 725 17.89 -1.80 -16.30
C ASP A 725 18.01 -0.50 -15.49
N THR A 726 17.06 0.43 -15.63
CA THR A 726 17.06 1.70 -14.87
C THR A 726 16.83 1.45 -13.39
N VAL A 727 15.78 0.69 -13.05
CA VAL A 727 15.49 0.33 -11.64
C VAL A 727 16.65 -0.49 -11.06
N PHE A 728 17.17 -1.47 -11.80
CA PHE A 728 18.28 -2.31 -11.35
C PHE A 728 19.54 -1.50 -11.06
N LYS A 729 19.97 -0.64 -11.99
CA LYS A 729 21.20 0.17 -11.81
C LYS A 729 21.07 1.15 -10.64
N SER A 730 19.90 1.77 -10.49
CA SER A 730 19.66 2.66 -9.35
C SER A 730 19.67 1.87 -8.03
N TRP A 731 19.00 0.73 -7.99
CA TRP A 731 18.98 -0.14 -6.80
C TRP A 731 20.36 -0.70 -6.46
N GLU A 732 21.14 -1.12 -7.44
CA GLU A 732 22.52 -1.61 -7.24
C GLU A 732 23.43 -0.51 -6.70
N LYS A 733 23.26 0.74 -7.17
CA LYS A 733 24.04 1.90 -6.71
C LYS A 733 23.64 2.37 -5.31
N THR A 734 22.35 2.36 -4.99
CA THR A 734 21.83 3.04 -3.77
C THR A 734 21.27 2.10 -2.72
N GLY A 735 21.02 0.83 -3.02
CA GLY A 735 20.33 -0.12 -2.15
C GLY A 735 18.80 0.04 -2.10
N PHE A 736 18.21 0.95 -2.90
CA PHE A 736 16.78 1.32 -2.80
C PHE A 736 16.07 1.37 -4.15
N ALA A 737 14.77 1.08 -4.11
CA ALA A 737 13.84 1.56 -5.13
C ALA A 737 13.39 2.99 -4.83
N TRP A 738 13.12 3.72 -5.90
CA TRP A 738 12.76 5.12 -5.87
C TRP A 738 11.37 5.35 -6.44
N GLU A 739 10.76 6.46 -6.04
CA GLU A 739 9.44 6.91 -6.45
C GLU A 739 9.35 7.17 -7.95
N GLN A 740 10.34 7.90 -8.47
CA GLN A 740 10.49 8.27 -9.87
C GLN A 740 11.97 8.21 -10.30
N TYR A 741 12.23 8.23 -11.61
CA TYR A 741 13.57 8.19 -12.18
C TYR A 741 13.81 9.35 -13.14
N ASN A 742 15.02 9.90 -13.10
CA ASN A 742 15.44 10.93 -14.03
C ASN A 742 15.47 10.36 -15.47
N PRO A 743 14.80 10.99 -16.44
CA PRO A 743 14.68 10.45 -17.79
C PRO A 743 15.99 10.48 -18.58
N GLU A 744 16.98 11.27 -18.15
CA GLU A 744 18.23 11.49 -18.89
C GLU A 744 19.43 10.78 -18.26
N THR A 745 19.40 10.55 -16.95
CA THR A 745 20.48 9.86 -16.21
C THR A 745 20.09 8.48 -15.68
N GLY A 746 18.79 8.22 -15.52
CA GLY A 746 18.27 7.02 -14.88
C GLY A 746 18.46 6.99 -13.36
N GLU A 747 18.94 8.08 -12.75
CA GLU A 747 19.08 8.16 -11.29
C GLU A 747 17.71 8.23 -10.63
N GLY A 748 17.52 7.47 -9.55
CA GLY A 748 16.35 7.56 -8.70
C GLY A 748 16.24 8.93 -8.03
N GLN A 749 15.00 9.44 -7.95
CA GLN A 749 14.71 10.76 -7.39
C GLN A 749 13.59 10.68 -6.35
N ARG A 750 13.48 11.75 -5.54
CA ARG A 750 12.43 11.92 -4.52
C ARG A 750 12.51 10.86 -3.42
N THR A 751 11.43 10.13 -3.19
CA THR A 751 11.29 9.24 -2.05
C THR A 751 12.06 7.93 -2.25
N GLN A 752 12.94 7.61 -1.29
CA GLN A 752 13.62 6.31 -1.20
C GLN A 752 12.71 5.24 -0.55
N HIS A 753 13.10 3.97 -0.67
CA HIS A 753 12.30 2.82 -0.21
C HIS A 753 10.88 2.83 -0.78
N PHE A 754 10.73 3.31 -2.02
CA PHE A 754 9.44 3.34 -2.68
C PHE A 754 9.16 1.96 -3.28
N THR A 755 8.83 1.00 -2.42
CA THR A 755 8.48 -0.37 -2.81
C THR A 755 6.98 -0.56 -2.97
N GLY A 756 6.23 0.55 -3.13
CA GLY A 756 4.87 0.58 -3.67
C GLY A 756 4.84 0.23 -5.16
N TRP A 757 4.42 1.16 -6.02
CA TRP A 757 4.30 0.87 -7.46
C TRP A 757 5.61 0.51 -8.16
N THR A 758 6.79 0.86 -7.64
CA THR A 758 8.06 0.57 -8.34
C THR A 758 8.32 -0.94 -8.35
N SER A 759 7.72 -1.66 -7.41
CA SER A 759 7.69 -3.13 -7.37
C SER A 759 6.95 -3.76 -8.56
N LEU A 760 6.22 -2.98 -9.38
CA LEU A 760 5.69 -3.46 -10.67
C LEU A 760 6.80 -3.94 -11.62
N VAL A 761 8.05 -3.52 -11.43
CA VAL A 761 9.19 -4.07 -12.18
C VAL A 761 9.30 -5.59 -12.04
N VAL A 762 8.85 -6.18 -10.93
CA VAL A 762 8.76 -7.63 -10.72
C VAL A 762 7.85 -8.27 -11.77
N LYS A 763 6.68 -7.67 -12.03
CA LYS A 763 5.78 -8.12 -13.09
C LYS A 763 6.39 -7.89 -14.46
N ILE A 764 7.01 -6.74 -14.71
CA ILE A 764 7.67 -6.42 -16.00
C ILE A 764 8.73 -7.48 -16.32
N MET A 765 9.52 -7.92 -15.34
CA MET A 765 10.49 -9.00 -15.53
C MET A 765 9.83 -10.35 -15.81
N ALA A 766 8.68 -10.64 -15.20
CA ALA A 766 7.95 -11.90 -15.37
C ALA A 766 7.09 -11.99 -16.64
N MET A 767 6.86 -10.87 -17.35
CA MET A 767 6.07 -10.88 -18.58
C MET A 767 6.72 -11.72 -19.70
N PRO A 768 5.93 -12.39 -20.57
CA PRO A 768 6.45 -13.30 -21.59
C PRO A 768 7.23 -12.58 -22.69
N GLU A 769 8.04 -13.32 -23.44
CA GLU A 769 8.57 -12.82 -24.71
C GLU A 769 7.45 -12.77 -25.76
N VAL A 770 7.56 -11.82 -26.69
CA VAL A 770 6.75 -11.79 -27.91
C VAL A 770 7.60 -12.35 -29.05
N PRO A 771 7.03 -13.12 -30.01
CA PRO A 771 7.81 -13.71 -31.09
C PRO A 771 8.61 -12.63 -31.83
N GLU A 772 9.92 -12.84 -31.98
CA GLU A 772 10.71 -12.06 -32.93
C GLU A 772 10.14 -12.30 -34.32
N VAL A 773 9.47 -11.30 -34.88
CA VAL A 773 9.12 -11.33 -36.28
C VAL A 773 10.42 -11.15 -37.04
N LYS A 774 11.03 -12.26 -37.46
CA LYS A 774 12.14 -12.28 -38.42
C LYS A 774 11.78 -11.32 -39.54
N GLY A 775 12.58 -10.27 -39.70
CA GLY A 775 12.44 -9.36 -40.82
C GLY A 775 12.36 -10.18 -42.09
N GLU A 776 11.37 -9.90 -42.94
CA GLU A 776 11.43 -10.34 -44.32
C GLU A 776 12.78 -9.88 -44.84
N SER A 777 13.66 -10.84 -45.12
CA SER A 777 14.84 -10.61 -45.92
C SER A 777 14.32 -9.98 -47.20
N GLY A 778 14.51 -8.68 -47.35
CA GLY A 778 14.27 -7.98 -48.59
C GLY A 778 14.98 -8.77 -49.68
N HIS A 779 14.19 -9.34 -50.59
CA HIS A 779 14.68 -9.65 -51.90
C HIS A 779 14.95 -8.28 -52.55
N ASP A 780 16.20 -7.81 -52.43
CA ASP A 780 16.77 -6.89 -53.41
C ASP A 780 16.79 -7.66 -54.74
N GLU A 781 15.73 -7.49 -55.52
CA GLU A 781 15.80 -7.71 -56.96
C GLU A 781 16.02 -6.35 -57.63
N LEU A 782 17.18 -6.27 -58.28
CA LEU A 782 17.65 -5.23 -59.19
C LEU A 782 16.63 -4.82 -60.26
#